data_AF-A0A4Q1BSN9-F1
#
_entry.id   AF-A0A4Q1BSN9-F1
#
_cell.length_a   1.000
_cell.length_b   1.000
_cell.length_c   1.000
_cell.angle_alpha   90.00
_cell.angle_beta   90.00
_cell.angle_gamma   90.00
#
_symmetry.space_group_name_H-M   'P 1'
#
loop_
_entity.id
_entity.type
_entity.pdbx_description
1 polymer ?
#
loop_
_entity_poly.entity_id
_entity_poly.type
_entity_poly.pdbx_seq_one_letter_code
_entity_poly.pdbx_strand_id
1 'polypeptide(L)'
;MTKRTLRIALLLCDTPVSRLPFTRLSSANVISYLPFLRTLGIIYKVWLHTALASYPDKAIASNTELIIDAFDVVDRMEYPPNEKLIAGARDGYDAIMMTGAKYSAYDNTSWLKELIDFIHSVATTPETQHVKIVGICFGHQVVAMALGGTCVKGDNGWEIGVYGNEVTSEGRYWWCGDVGGQGKEEKHRDHVPTLPPDFHLLLKTERYPIHSMVKYHPSSTPSQPLAQILTIQGHPEYTPTIVSHMVDARSASGLFDVPTTTEARRRLGGKDGTGGEGFNRVGWAIWRMLLQDLPLHPVPSTNGHATDDVAMDVEYVSGDVEAGPSRVTDYIADQSRWSVIDKVLDRRGPWTDEVFLGGQQTKDVLRTKAKILVIGAGGLGCEILQNLALTGFNDIFVIDMDTIDISNLNRQFLFRETDVGKSKALVAAEFVMTRVPGVKVTPYHGKIQDHPPSFYMQFDIIIAGLDSISARRWINATLVQMVDEENPDSLKPLIDGGTEGFKGQARVILPTISSCYECSIDMLTPPTVFPICTIANTPRLPEHCIEWASVLEWPKVFKDKKLDTDDPEHIEWLYQQASTRAAEFNIEGVTWSLTQGVVKNIIPAIASTNAIIAASCCNEAFKLATTCAPSLNNYMMYTGNDSVYTFTFEHERRPECPVCGGENITAQVEKEWTLERLVEWLSARQDLQISRPSLAHATGLPLFFQAPPQLYEKTRPNLDKLVSELLPNGSQIVVTDPGLPFSLTVEIKYE
;
A
#
# COMPACT_ATOMS: atom_id res chain seq x y z
N MET A 1 1.27 -1.05 -35.57
CA MET A 1 1.74 0.33 -35.26
C MET A 1 2.71 0.22 -34.10
N THR A 2 3.76 1.05 -34.06
CA THR A 2 4.70 1.09 -32.92
C THR A 2 4.01 1.68 -31.69
N LYS A 3 4.19 1.06 -30.52
CA LYS A 3 3.67 1.53 -29.22
C LYS A 3 4.19 2.95 -28.95
N ARG A 4 3.31 3.91 -28.66
CA ARG A 4 3.64 5.31 -28.34
C ARG A 4 3.64 5.50 -26.82
N THR A 5 4.59 6.25 -26.29
CA THR A 5 4.58 6.69 -24.90
C THR A 5 4.26 8.17 -24.83
N LEU A 6 3.27 8.55 -24.03
CA LEU A 6 2.92 9.93 -23.70
C LEU A 6 3.28 10.23 -22.26
N ARG A 7 3.92 11.37 -22.01
CA ARG A 7 4.37 11.82 -20.69
C ARG A 7 3.65 13.09 -20.27
N ILE A 8 3.09 13.09 -19.06
CA ILE A 8 2.41 14.25 -18.49
C ILE A 8 3.11 14.66 -17.19
N ALA A 9 3.51 15.92 -17.09
CA ALA A 9 3.89 16.53 -15.82
C ALA A 9 2.62 17.03 -15.10
N LEU A 10 2.28 16.42 -13.97
CA LEU A 10 1.12 16.78 -13.16
C LEU A 10 1.55 17.75 -12.05
N LEU A 11 1.15 19.01 -12.16
CA LEU A 11 1.38 20.04 -11.15
C LEU A 11 0.28 19.99 -10.09
N LEU A 12 0.65 19.60 -8.87
CA LEU A 12 -0.25 19.47 -7.73
C LEU A 12 -0.43 20.84 -7.06
N CYS A 13 -1.55 21.51 -7.36
CA CYS A 13 -1.85 22.87 -6.89
C CYS A 13 -2.61 22.92 -5.55
N ASP A 14 -2.91 21.79 -4.91
CA ASP A 14 -3.68 21.74 -3.66
C ASP A 14 -2.87 21.20 -2.47
N THR A 15 -3.17 21.72 -1.27
CA THR A 15 -2.78 21.12 0.01
C THR A 15 -4.04 20.68 0.76
N PRO A 16 -4.02 19.58 1.53
CA PRO A 16 -5.24 18.95 2.05
C PRO A 16 -6.19 19.96 2.72
N VAL A 17 -7.49 19.77 2.49
CA VAL A 17 -8.54 20.40 3.29
C VAL A 17 -8.30 19.94 4.72
N SER A 18 -7.88 20.87 5.58
CA SER A 18 -7.72 20.63 6.99
C SER A 18 -9.01 20.03 7.56
N ARG A 19 -8.91 18.80 8.07
CA ARG A 19 -9.92 18.07 8.86
C ARG A 19 -11.21 17.73 8.10
N LEU A 20 -11.22 16.61 7.40
CA LEU A 20 -12.37 15.71 7.50
C LEU A 20 -12.33 15.10 8.91
N PRO A 21 -13.42 15.18 9.70
CA PRO A 21 -13.43 14.67 11.06
C PRO A 21 -13.50 13.15 11.03
N PHE A 22 -12.34 12.48 11.00
CA PHE A 22 -12.18 11.25 11.77
C PHE A 22 -12.25 11.65 13.26
N THR A 23 -13.46 11.78 13.79
CA THR A 23 -13.68 11.75 15.24
C THR A 23 -13.49 10.28 15.64
N ARG A 24 -12.47 9.89 16.39
CA ARG A 24 -11.99 10.46 17.66
C ARG A 24 -10.47 10.33 17.78
N LEU A 25 -9.76 11.45 17.94
CA LEU A 25 -8.50 11.49 18.69
C LEU A 25 -8.41 12.81 19.46
N SER A 26 -8.04 12.69 20.74
CA SER A 26 -7.52 13.79 21.53
C SER A 26 -6.00 13.80 21.46
N SER A 27 -5.49 15.02 21.27
CA SER A 27 -4.15 15.55 21.58
C SER A 27 -2.95 15.16 20.71
N ALA A 28 -2.72 16.06 19.72
CA ALA A 28 -1.47 16.83 19.54
C ALA A 28 -0.17 16.07 19.22
N ASN A 29 0.15 15.95 17.93
CA ASN A 29 1.14 16.80 17.26
C ASN A 29 1.22 16.46 15.76
N VAL A 30 1.64 17.46 15.00
CA VAL A 30 1.81 17.51 13.54
C VAL A 30 2.66 16.35 13.03
N ILE A 31 2.13 15.46 12.17
CA ILE A 31 2.85 14.70 11.13
C ILE A 31 1.84 14.05 10.14
N SER A 32 2.24 14.03 8.87
CA SER A 32 1.72 13.28 7.70
C SER A 32 0.89 14.05 6.66
N TYR A 33 1.59 14.88 5.87
CA TYR A 33 1.14 15.50 4.62
C TYR A 33 1.28 14.56 3.39
N LEU A 34 2.10 13.50 3.47
CA LEU A 34 2.40 12.57 2.35
C LEU A 34 1.27 11.64 1.87
N PRO A 35 0.36 11.11 2.72
CA PRO A 35 -0.66 10.16 2.25
C PRO A 35 -1.66 10.77 1.25
N PHE A 36 -1.95 12.06 1.38
CA PHE A 36 -2.95 12.76 0.55
C PHE A 36 -2.43 13.14 -0.84
N LEU A 37 -1.16 13.57 -0.95
CA LEU A 37 -0.51 13.84 -2.23
C LEU A 37 -0.38 12.56 -3.08
N ARG A 38 -0.12 11.42 -2.42
CA ARG A 38 -0.15 10.08 -3.04
C ARG A 38 -1.52 9.74 -3.60
N THR A 39 -2.60 10.04 -2.87
CA THR A 39 -3.97 9.80 -3.33
C THR A 39 -4.35 10.65 -4.54
N LEU A 40 -4.00 11.94 -4.57
CA LEU A 40 -4.39 12.83 -5.69
C LEU A 40 -3.65 12.48 -6.99
N GLY A 41 -2.34 12.19 -6.92
CA GLY A 41 -1.58 11.70 -8.08
C GLY A 41 -2.12 10.37 -8.62
N ILE A 42 -2.49 9.44 -7.71
CA ILE A 42 -3.13 8.16 -8.08
C ILE A 42 -4.51 8.40 -8.71
N ILE A 43 -5.33 9.30 -8.17
CA ILE A 43 -6.66 9.63 -8.71
C ILE A 43 -6.54 10.09 -10.17
N TYR A 44 -5.65 11.04 -10.46
CA TYR A 44 -5.47 11.56 -11.81
C TYR A 44 -4.87 10.51 -12.76
N LYS A 45 -3.96 9.66 -12.25
CA LYS A 45 -3.40 8.53 -13.02
C LYS A 45 -4.46 7.51 -13.39
N VAL A 46 -5.25 7.05 -12.41
CA VAL A 46 -6.37 6.12 -12.64
C VAL A 46 -7.37 6.75 -13.61
N TRP A 47 -7.74 8.00 -13.41
CA TRP A 47 -8.67 8.72 -14.27
C TRP A 47 -8.23 8.76 -15.73
N LEU A 48 -7.01 9.21 -16.02
CA LEU A 48 -6.55 9.35 -17.39
C LEU A 48 -6.40 7.99 -18.09
N HIS A 49 -5.96 6.97 -17.36
CA HIS A 49 -5.94 5.59 -17.89
C HIS A 49 -7.36 5.07 -18.19
N THR A 50 -8.34 5.30 -17.31
CA THR A 50 -9.74 4.91 -17.56
C THR A 50 -10.34 5.67 -18.74
N ALA A 51 -10.06 6.95 -18.87
CA ALA A 51 -10.50 7.76 -20.01
C ALA A 51 -9.87 7.31 -21.33
N LEU A 52 -8.61 6.87 -21.32
CA LEU A 52 -7.94 6.33 -22.50
C LEU A 52 -8.58 5.02 -22.94
N ALA A 53 -8.85 4.12 -21.99
CA ALA A 53 -9.46 2.82 -22.26
C ALA A 53 -10.89 2.94 -22.82
N SER A 54 -11.62 3.99 -22.45
CA SER A 54 -12.95 4.29 -22.96
C SER A 54 -12.96 5.23 -24.17
N TYR A 55 -11.79 5.64 -24.67
CA TYR A 55 -11.69 6.59 -25.78
C TYR A 55 -12.34 6.01 -27.06
N PRO A 56 -13.12 6.80 -27.84
CA PRO A 56 -13.86 6.28 -28.98
C PRO A 56 -13.00 5.57 -30.04
N ASP A 57 -11.74 5.98 -30.20
CA ASP A 57 -10.79 5.33 -31.12
C ASP A 57 -9.95 4.25 -30.41
N LYS A 58 -10.45 3.00 -30.45
CA LYS A 58 -9.80 1.84 -29.79
C LYS A 58 -8.41 1.52 -30.36
N ALA A 59 -8.16 1.81 -31.63
CA ALA A 59 -6.87 1.54 -32.27
C ALA A 59 -5.80 2.50 -31.77
N ILE A 60 -6.16 3.76 -31.54
CA ILE A 60 -5.28 4.76 -30.91
C ILE A 60 -5.11 4.45 -29.41
N ALA A 61 -6.19 4.10 -28.71
CA ALA A 61 -6.15 3.81 -27.27
C ALA A 61 -5.23 2.63 -26.92
N SER A 62 -5.33 1.52 -27.65
CA SER A 62 -4.53 0.29 -27.41
C SER A 62 -3.04 0.44 -27.69
N ASN A 63 -2.64 1.43 -28.49
CA ASN A 63 -1.24 1.69 -28.86
C ASN A 63 -0.59 2.84 -28.07
N THR A 64 -1.27 3.37 -27.05
CA THR A 64 -0.80 4.51 -26.26
C THR A 64 -0.48 4.07 -24.83
N GLU A 65 0.76 4.26 -24.42
CA GLU A 65 1.26 4.13 -23.04
C GLU A 65 1.34 5.51 -22.41
N LEU A 66 0.95 5.62 -21.14
CA LEU A 66 0.91 6.89 -20.40
C LEU A 66 1.82 6.81 -19.18
N ILE A 67 2.67 7.83 -19.02
CA ILE A 67 3.50 8.06 -17.85
C ILE A 67 3.12 9.42 -17.27
N ILE A 68 2.94 9.48 -15.95
CA ILE A 68 2.61 10.71 -15.24
C ILE A 68 3.61 10.89 -14.11
N ASP A 69 4.29 12.03 -14.11
CA ASP A 69 5.19 12.45 -13.04
C ASP A 69 4.54 13.62 -12.30
N ALA A 70 4.43 13.54 -10.98
CA ALA A 70 3.78 14.57 -10.16
C ALA A 70 4.81 15.52 -9.53
N PHE A 71 4.47 16.81 -9.47
CA PHE A 71 5.31 17.87 -8.93
C PHE A 71 4.50 18.71 -7.93
N ASP A 72 5.01 18.88 -6.71
CA ASP A 72 4.38 19.70 -5.67
C ASP A 72 4.75 21.18 -5.87
N VAL A 73 3.86 21.95 -6.50
CA VAL A 73 4.09 23.37 -6.81
C VAL A 73 3.76 24.31 -5.66
N VAL A 74 3.06 23.83 -4.62
CA VAL A 74 2.57 24.68 -3.52
C VAL A 74 3.58 24.71 -2.38
N ASP A 75 3.95 23.55 -1.86
CA ASP A 75 4.78 23.45 -0.66
C ASP A 75 6.27 23.35 -1.01
N ARG A 76 6.59 22.63 -2.09
CA ARG A 76 7.99 22.40 -2.53
C ARG A 76 8.42 23.29 -3.68
N MET A 77 7.49 23.93 -4.37
CA MET A 77 7.74 24.73 -5.59
C MET A 77 8.55 23.94 -6.63
N GLU A 78 8.23 22.66 -6.78
CA GLU A 78 8.84 21.76 -7.75
C GLU A 78 8.17 21.89 -9.11
N TYR A 79 8.98 21.92 -10.17
CA TYR A 79 8.52 22.02 -11.56
C TYR A 79 9.29 21.02 -12.44
N PRO A 80 8.70 20.56 -13.56
CA PRO A 80 9.40 19.68 -14.49
C PRO A 80 10.69 20.34 -15.02
N PRO A 81 11.80 19.59 -15.16
CA PRO A 81 13.05 20.15 -15.64
C PRO A 81 12.91 20.77 -17.04
N ASN A 82 13.44 21.98 -17.23
CA ASN A 82 13.35 22.73 -18.51
C ASN A 82 13.84 21.91 -19.72
N GLU A 83 14.91 21.14 -19.54
CA GLU A 83 15.46 20.25 -20.58
C GLU A 83 14.49 19.17 -21.07
N LYS A 84 13.53 18.75 -20.22
CA LYS A 84 12.47 17.81 -20.59
C LYS A 84 11.26 18.51 -21.24
N LEU A 85 11.19 19.83 -21.22
CA LEU A 85 10.12 20.61 -21.84
C LEU A 85 10.48 21.09 -23.26
N ILE A 86 11.70 20.83 -23.73
CA ILE A 86 12.19 21.23 -25.06
C ILE A 86 11.83 20.18 -26.10
N ALA A 87 11.44 20.62 -27.30
CA ALA A 87 11.06 19.73 -28.40
C ALA A 87 12.19 18.76 -28.77
N GLY A 88 11.87 17.46 -28.83
CA GLY A 88 12.83 16.41 -29.19
C GLY A 88 13.71 15.91 -28.04
N ALA A 89 13.46 16.33 -26.80
CA ALA A 89 14.14 15.79 -25.63
C ALA A 89 13.91 14.28 -25.47
N ARG A 90 14.97 13.55 -25.11
CA ARG A 90 14.87 12.13 -24.75
C ARG A 90 14.10 12.04 -23.43
N ASP A 91 12.92 11.44 -23.49
CA ASP A 91 11.96 11.39 -22.38
C ASP A 91 11.34 12.75 -21.98
N GLY A 92 11.18 13.64 -22.96
CA GLY A 92 10.47 14.91 -22.77
C GLY A 92 8.98 14.75 -22.45
N TYR A 93 8.39 15.79 -21.86
CA TYR A 93 6.96 15.85 -21.55
C TYR A 93 6.15 16.30 -22.76
N ASP A 94 5.08 15.57 -23.05
CA ASP A 94 4.12 15.92 -24.09
C ASP A 94 3.07 16.92 -23.57
N ALA A 95 2.81 16.91 -22.26
CA ALA A 95 1.85 17.80 -21.65
C ALA A 95 2.16 18.16 -20.19
N ILE A 96 1.58 19.27 -19.77
CA ILE A 96 1.49 19.73 -18.38
C ILE A 96 0.01 19.74 -18.00
N MET A 97 -0.30 19.22 -16.82
CA MET A 97 -1.65 19.21 -16.26
C MET A 97 -1.63 19.83 -14.88
N MET A 98 -2.57 20.73 -14.60
CA MET A 98 -2.70 21.40 -13.30
C MET A 98 -3.98 20.97 -12.61
N THR A 99 -3.87 20.55 -11.35
CA THR A 99 -5.03 20.17 -10.53
C THR A 99 -5.82 21.38 -10.05
N GLY A 100 -7.01 21.12 -9.48
CA GLY A 100 -7.71 22.09 -8.66
C GLY A 100 -6.93 22.48 -7.39
N ALA A 101 -7.41 23.50 -6.67
CA ALA A 101 -6.83 23.99 -5.42
C ALA A 101 -7.89 24.60 -4.49
N LYS A 102 -7.60 24.66 -3.19
CA LYS A 102 -8.40 25.46 -2.21
C LYS A 102 -8.11 26.96 -2.24
N TYR A 103 -7.06 27.39 -2.93
CA TYR A 103 -6.61 28.78 -3.03
C TYR A 103 -7.38 29.55 -4.11
N SER A 104 -7.40 30.88 -4.01
CA SER A 104 -7.94 31.73 -5.08
C SER A 104 -6.82 32.11 -6.03
N ALA A 105 -7.04 32.00 -7.35
CA ALA A 105 -5.98 32.27 -8.34
C ALA A 105 -5.50 33.73 -8.35
N TYR A 106 -6.23 34.65 -7.73
CA TYR A 106 -5.87 36.06 -7.55
C TYR A 106 -5.24 36.37 -6.18
N ASP A 107 -4.91 35.34 -5.38
CA ASP A 107 -4.17 35.52 -4.13
C ASP A 107 -2.73 35.98 -4.43
N ASN A 108 -2.16 36.83 -3.57
CA ASN A 108 -0.81 37.36 -3.76
C ASN A 108 0.23 36.52 -2.99
N THR A 109 0.42 35.27 -3.41
CA THR A 109 1.43 34.35 -2.84
C THR A 109 2.61 34.16 -3.79
N SER A 110 3.80 33.87 -3.23
CA SER A 110 5.03 33.69 -4.02
C SER A 110 4.95 32.51 -4.99
N TRP A 111 4.45 31.37 -4.53
CA TRP A 111 4.33 30.16 -5.34
C TRP A 111 3.36 30.34 -6.52
N LEU A 112 2.27 31.10 -6.33
CA LEU A 112 1.28 31.35 -7.38
C LEU A 112 1.86 32.24 -8.48
N LYS A 113 2.66 33.25 -8.11
CA LYS A 113 3.38 34.06 -9.07
C LYS A 113 4.34 33.20 -9.91
N GLU A 114 5.11 32.32 -9.27
CA GLU A 114 5.99 31.40 -9.99
C GLU A 114 5.23 30.44 -10.91
N LEU A 115 4.10 29.90 -10.46
CA LEU A 115 3.26 29.05 -11.29
C LEU A 115 2.72 29.79 -12.52
N ILE A 116 2.26 31.03 -12.34
CA ILE A 116 1.78 31.89 -13.45
C ILE A 116 2.92 32.17 -14.44
N ASP A 117 4.09 32.56 -13.94
CA ASP A 117 5.27 32.86 -14.76
C ASP A 117 5.74 31.61 -15.53
N PHE A 118 5.73 30.45 -14.87
CA PHE A 118 6.05 29.16 -15.48
C PHE A 118 5.08 28.79 -16.61
N ILE A 119 3.76 28.89 -16.36
CA ILE A 119 2.74 28.57 -17.38
C ILE A 119 2.80 29.54 -18.56
N HIS A 120 3.00 30.84 -18.30
CA HIS A 120 3.20 31.82 -19.37
C HIS A 120 4.45 31.49 -20.21
N SER A 121 5.57 31.12 -19.56
CA SER A 121 6.81 30.73 -20.23
C SER A 121 6.60 29.52 -21.14
N VAL A 122 6.01 28.43 -20.64
CA VAL A 122 5.76 27.21 -21.43
C VAL A 122 4.83 27.48 -22.61
N ALA A 123 3.79 28.29 -22.39
CA ALA A 123 2.78 28.59 -23.41
C ALA A 123 3.28 29.52 -24.54
N THR A 124 4.27 30.37 -24.28
CA THR A 124 4.69 31.43 -25.21
C THR A 124 6.07 31.20 -25.83
N THR A 125 6.95 30.42 -25.19
CA THR A 125 8.31 30.15 -25.69
C THR A 125 8.29 29.18 -26.88
N PRO A 126 8.85 29.53 -28.06
CA PRO A 126 8.79 28.70 -29.27
C PRO A 126 9.26 27.25 -29.07
N GLU A 127 10.29 27.03 -28.26
CA GLU A 127 10.89 25.72 -27.99
C GLU A 127 9.97 24.79 -27.17
N THR A 128 9.06 25.36 -26.37
CA THR A 128 8.16 24.64 -25.47
C THR A 128 6.70 24.66 -25.95
N GLN A 129 6.36 25.45 -26.97
CA GLN A 129 4.99 25.57 -27.50
C GLN A 129 4.35 24.26 -27.95
N HIS A 130 5.16 23.22 -28.22
CA HIS A 130 4.70 21.87 -28.54
C HIS A 130 4.04 21.17 -27.33
N VAL A 131 4.46 21.51 -26.11
CA VAL A 131 3.93 20.94 -24.85
C VAL A 131 2.49 21.42 -24.66
N LYS A 132 1.57 20.47 -24.49
CA LYS A 132 0.15 20.77 -24.30
C LYS A 132 -0.13 21.16 -22.85
N ILE A 133 -1.06 22.08 -22.61
CA ILE A 133 -1.40 22.54 -21.25
C ILE A 133 -2.86 22.22 -20.95
N VAL A 134 -3.09 21.51 -19.84
CA VAL A 134 -4.42 21.22 -19.30
C VAL A 134 -4.62 21.92 -17.95
N GLY A 135 -5.61 22.80 -17.88
CA GLY A 135 -5.98 23.48 -16.62
C GLY A 135 -7.33 23.01 -16.08
N ILE A 136 -7.36 22.46 -14.85
CA ILE A 136 -8.57 21.97 -14.19
C ILE A 136 -8.91 22.83 -12.98
N CYS A 137 -10.14 23.33 -12.91
CA CYS A 137 -10.68 24.26 -11.90
C CYS A 137 -9.73 25.45 -11.61
N PHE A 138 -8.90 25.36 -10.57
CA PHE A 138 -7.88 26.36 -10.28
C PHE A 138 -6.88 26.52 -11.43
N GLY A 139 -6.48 25.41 -12.06
CA GLY A 139 -5.62 25.44 -13.24
C GLY A 139 -6.23 26.21 -14.42
N HIS A 140 -7.56 26.16 -14.60
CA HIS A 140 -8.25 26.97 -15.61
C HIS A 140 -8.10 28.47 -15.34
N GLN A 141 -8.22 28.87 -14.08
CA GLN A 141 -8.10 30.26 -13.66
C GLN A 141 -6.66 30.77 -13.78
N VAL A 142 -5.67 29.96 -13.38
CA VAL A 142 -4.25 30.31 -13.51
C VAL A 142 -3.84 30.45 -14.98
N VAL A 143 -4.29 29.55 -15.87
CA VAL A 143 -4.03 29.68 -17.31
C VAL A 143 -4.62 30.98 -17.87
N ALA A 144 -5.83 31.35 -17.44
CA ALA A 144 -6.45 32.62 -17.86
C ALA A 144 -5.59 33.82 -17.45
N MET A 145 -5.11 33.83 -16.20
CA MET A 145 -4.25 34.91 -15.69
C MET A 145 -2.89 34.95 -16.35
N ALA A 146 -2.26 33.78 -16.59
CA ALA A 146 -0.97 33.68 -17.25
C ALA A 146 -1.00 34.23 -18.68
N LEU A 147 -2.15 34.19 -19.36
CA LEU A 147 -2.28 34.57 -20.77
C LEU A 147 -3.12 35.84 -20.98
N GLY A 148 -3.07 36.78 -20.04
CA GLY A 148 -3.62 38.13 -20.20
C GLY A 148 -5.12 38.26 -19.94
N GLY A 149 -5.75 37.24 -19.36
CA GLY A 149 -7.10 37.29 -18.79
C GLY A 149 -7.10 37.68 -17.32
N THR A 150 -8.28 37.59 -16.69
CA THR A 150 -8.47 37.84 -15.26
C THR A 150 -9.23 36.68 -14.61
N CYS A 151 -9.04 36.50 -13.30
CA CYS A 151 -9.90 35.67 -12.46
C CYS A 151 -10.46 36.56 -11.37
N VAL A 152 -11.77 36.47 -11.12
CA VAL A 152 -12.44 37.26 -10.09
C VAL A 152 -13.40 36.40 -9.29
N LYS A 153 -13.63 36.81 -8.04
CA LYS A 153 -14.70 36.25 -7.22
C LYS A 153 -16.06 36.56 -7.84
N GLY A 154 -16.88 35.56 -8.07
CA GLY A 154 -18.21 35.75 -8.62
C GLY A 154 -19.23 36.24 -7.59
N ASP A 155 -20.14 37.10 -8.04
CA ASP A 155 -21.27 37.61 -7.25
C ASP A 155 -22.56 36.77 -7.45
N ASN A 156 -22.58 35.87 -8.44
CA ASN A 156 -23.72 35.01 -8.79
C ASN A 156 -23.90 33.77 -7.89
N GLY A 157 -23.17 33.72 -6.76
CA GLY A 157 -23.22 32.61 -5.79
C GLY A 157 -22.37 31.40 -6.20
N TRP A 158 -22.34 30.37 -5.36
CA TRP A 158 -21.55 29.16 -5.62
C TRP A 158 -22.21 28.24 -6.65
N GLU A 159 -21.43 27.68 -7.58
CA GLU A 159 -21.81 26.48 -8.34
C GLU A 159 -21.15 25.25 -7.69
N ILE A 160 -21.99 24.46 -6.99
CA ILE A 160 -21.59 23.23 -6.29
C ILE A 160 -22.53 22.11 -6.71
N GLY A 161 -22.00 21.05 -7.32
CA GLY A 161 -22.81 19.96 -7.87
C GLY A 161 -22.89 20.00 -9.40
N VAL A 162 -23.90 19.33 -9.96
CA VAL A 162 -24.07 19.19 -11.41
C VAL A 162 -24.85 20.37 -12.02
N TYR A 163 -24.19 21.15 -12.88
CA TYR A 163 -24.79 22.27 -13.63
C TYR A 163 -24.88 22.00 -15.12
N GLY A 164 -26.01 22.39 -15.73
CA GLY A 164 -26.20 22.26 -17.17
C GLY A 164 -25.28 23.23 -17.91
N ASN A 165 -24.60 22.73 -18.94
CA ASN A 165 -23.69 23.50 -19.76
C ASN A 165 -24.30 23.79 -21.14
N GLU A 166 -24.08 25.00 -21.65
CA GLU A 166 -24.30 25.32 -23.07
C GLU A 166 -22.99 25.12 -23.83
N VAL A 167 -23.05 24.33 -24.90
CA VAL A 167 -21.89 23.93 -25.71
C VAL A 167 -21.86 24.72 -27.00
N THR A 168 -20.75 25.40 -27.27
CA THR A 168 -20.53 26.08 -28.55
C THR A 168 -20.33 25.06 -29.69
N SER A 169 -20.35 25.53 -30.95
CA SER A 169 -19.97 24.71 -32.10
C SER A 169 -18.57 24.10 -31.95
N GLU A 170 -17.64 24.92 -31.49
CA GLU A 170 -16.25 24.57 -31.18
C GLU A 170 -16.20 23.59 -30.01
N GLY A 171 -17.06 23.79 -29.00
CA GLY A 171 -17.25 22.89 -27.89
C GLY A 171 -17.61 21.47 -28.35
N ARG A 172 -18.61 21.32 -29.24
CA ARG A 172 -19.02 19.98 -29.72
C ARG A 172 -17.87 19.23 -30.38
N TYR A 173 -16.97 19.94 -31.05
CA TYR A 173 -15.75 19.34 -31.61
C TYR A 173 -14.82 18.85 -30.51
N TRP A 174 -14.40 19.69 -29.57
CA TRP A 174 -13.42 19.27 -28.56
C TRP A 174 -13.99 18.28 -27.52
N TRP A 175 -15.28 18.35 -27.24
CA TRP A 175 -15.99 17.51 -26.28
C TRP A 175 -16.48 16.16 -26.83
N CYS A 176 -16.10 15.81 -28.07
CA CYS A 176 -16.46 14.54 -28.71
C CYS A 176 -17.98 14.31 -28.85
N GLY A 177 -18.79 15.35 -29.03
CA GLY A 177 -20.26 15.24 -29.20
C GLY A 177 -21.05 16.30 -28.44
N ASP A 178 -22.37 16.09 -28.34
CA ASP A 178 -23.27 16.95 -27.54
C ASP A 178 -23.24 16.51 -26.07
N VAL A 179 -23.04 17.46 -25.15
CA VAL A 179 -23.11 17.24 -23.68
C VAL A 179 -24.43 17.77 -23.09
N GLY A 180 -25.42 18.04 -23.94
CA GLY A 180 -26.73 18.58 -23.57
C GLY A 180 -27.38 17.87 -22.37
N GLY A 181 -27.45 18.59 -21.24
CA GLY A 181 -28.17 18.15 -20.03
C GLY A 181 -27.37 17.31 -19.03
N GLN A 182 -26.16 16.87 -19.37
CA GLN A 182 -25.26 16.14 -18.46
C GLN A 182 -24.20 17.10 -17.91
N GLY A 183 -24.47 17.68 -16.75
CA GLY A 183 -23.52 18.56 -16.07
C GLY A 183 -22.30 17.80 -15.51
N LYS A 184 -21.30 18.55 -15.10
CA LYS A 184 -20.12 18.04 -14.38
C LYS A 184 -20.20 18.47 -12.92
N GLU A 185 -19.46 17.81 -12.05
CA GLU A 185 -19.34 18.26 -10.67
C GLU A 185 -18.54 19.58 -10.63
N GLU A 186 -19.28 20.68 -10.51
CA GLU A 186 -18.74 22.01 -10.34
C GLU A 186 -18.48 22.25 -8.84
N LYS A 187 -17.42 22.98 -8.53
CA LYS A 187 -17.19 23.52 -7.18
C LYS A 187 -16.37 24.79 -7.29
N HIS A 188 -17.01 25.86 -7.69
CA HIS A 188 -16.37 27.15 -7.80
C HIS A 188 -17.33 28.31 -7.54
N ARG A 189 -16.71 29.46 -7.33
CA ARG A 189 -17.35 30.77 -7.22
C ARG A 189 -16.47 31.80 -7.91
N ASP A 190 -15.17 31.64 -7.73
CA ASP A 190 -14.17 32.29 -8.56
C ASP A 190 -14.33 31.81 -10.01
N HIS A 191 -14.19 32.72 -10.94
CA HIS A 191 -14.42 32.45 -12.36
C HIS A 191 -13.61 33.40 -13.24
N VAL A 192 -13.46 33.01 -14.50
CA VAL A 192 -12.91 33.84 -15.55
C VAL A 192 -14.06 34.65 -16.17
N PRO A 193 -14.12 35.98 -15.99
CA PRO A 193 -15.28 36.79 -16.39
C PRO A 193 -15.30 37.08 -17.90
N THR A 194 -14.12 37.10 -18.54
CA THR A 194 -13.94 37.42 -19.95
C THR A 194 -12.95 36.46 -20.56
N LEU A 195 -13.21 36.02 -21.79
CA LEU A 195 -12.32 35.14 -22.55
C LEU A 195 -10.94 35.81 -22.73
N PRO A 196 -9.83 35.18 -22.32
CA PRO A 196 -8.49 35.71 -22.56
C PRO A 196 -8.18 35.84 -24.06
N PRO A 197 -7.20 36.68 -24.45
CA PRO A 197 -6.76 36.80 -25.84
C PRO A 197 -6.44 35.44 -26.49
N ASP A 198 -6.82 35.27 -27.76
CA ASP A 198 -6.56 34.07 -28.58
C ASP A 198 -7.22 32.76 -28.10
N PHE A 199 -8.07 32.82 -27.07
CA PHE A 199 -8.89 31.68 -26.66
C PHE A 199 -10.24 31.65 -27.39
N HIS A 200 -10.77 30.45 -27.53
CA HIS A 200 -12.11 30.17 -28.03
C HIS A 200 -12.96 29.53 -26.93
N LEU A 201 -14.19 30.00 -26.77
CA LEU A 201 -15.13 29.48 -25.79
C LEU A 201 -15.64 28.09 -26.21
N LEU A 202 -15.58 27.11 -25.30
CA LEU A 202 -16.13 25.76 -25.49
C LEU A 202 -17.42 25.52 -24.71
N LEU A 203 -17.45 25.93 -23.45
CA LEU A 203 -18.57 25.71 -22.52
C LEU A 203 -18.83 26.94 -21.67
N LYS A 204 -20.10 27.19 -21.37
CA LYS A 204 -20.57 28.17 -20.38
C LYS A 204 -21.75 27.60 -19.58
N THR A 205 -21.99 28.15 -18.39
CA THR A 205 -23.22 27.88 -17.61
C THR A 205 -24.11 29.12 -17.63
N GLU A 206 -25.30 29.00 -17.02
CA GLU A 206 -26.19 30.13 -16.81
C GLU A 206 -25.59 31.20 -15.88
N ARG A 207 -24.76 30.80 -14.90
CA ARG A 207 -24.20 31.72 -13.89
C ARG A 207 -22.84 32.28 -14.29
N TYR A 208 -22.02 31.50 -15.00
CA TYR A 208 -20.65 31.88 -15.30
C TYR A 208 -20.31 31.71 -16.79
N PRO A 209 -19.75 32.76 -17.43
CA PRO A 209 -19.66 32.85 -18.88
C PRO A 209 -18.59 31.95 -19.50
N ILE A 210 -17.55 31.55 -18.76
CA ILE A 210 -16.41 30.78 -19.27
C ILE A 210 -16.17 29.57 -18.36
N HIS A 211 -16.65 28.39 -18.78
CA HIS A 211 -16.41 27.11 -18.06
C HIS A 211 -15.35 26.25 -18.73
N SER A 212 -15.12 26.43 -20.02
CA SER A 212 -14.06 25.76 -20.74
C SER A 212 -13.65 26.57 -21.95
N MET A 213 -12.36 26.62 -22.22
CA MET A 213 -11.80 27.36 -23.34
C MET A 213 -10.61 26.61 -23.93
N VAL A 214 -10.34 26.86 -25.21
CA VAL A 214 -9.20 26.30 -25.94
C VAL A 214 -8.39 27.42 -26.58
N LYS A 215 -7.07 27.33 -26.54
CA LYS A 215 -6.18 28.14 -27.37
C LYS A 215 -5.50 27.25 -28.39
N TYR A 216 -5.56 27.65 -29.65
CA TYR A 216 -4.93 26.91 -30.74
C TYR A 216 -3.42 27.18 -30.79
N HIS A 217 -2.67 26.17 -31.23
CA HIS A 217 -1.27 26.28 -31.56
C HIS A 217 -1.10 27.21 -32.77
N PRO A 218 -0.01 27.99 -32.89
CA PRO A 218 0.22 28.88 -34.04
C PRO A 218 0.20 28.17 -35.41
N SER A 219 0.51 26.87 -35.45
CA SER A 219 0.46 26.05 -36.67
C SER A 219 -0.94 25.48 -36.99
N SER A 220 -1.96 25.79 -36.19
CA SER A 220 -3.33 25.31 -36.40
C SER A 220 -3.95 25.91 -37.67
N THR A 221 -4.69 25.11 -38.43
CA THR A 221 -5.45 25.57 -39.61
C THR A 221 -6.93 25.23 -39.47
N PRO A 222 -7.87 25.93 -40.16
CA PRO A 222 -9.30 25.60 -40.08
C PRO A 222 -9.63 24.15 -40.48
N SER A 223 -8.83 23.53 -41.34
CA SER A 223 -8.98 22.12 -41.74
C SER A 223 -8.29 21.13 -40.81
N GLN A 224 -7.36 21.59 -39.98
CA GLN A 224 -6.62 20.78 -39.00
C GLN A 224 -6.45 21.59 -37.71
N PRO A 225 -7.50 21.66 -36.87
CA PRO A 225 -7.44 22.42 -35.63
C PRO A 225 -6.50 21.74 -34.62
N LEU A 226 -5.45 22.47 -34.20
CA LEU A 226 -4.45 21.99 -33.25
C LEU A 226 -4.55 22.79 -31.94
N ALA A 227 -5.10 22.20 -30.89
CA ALA A 227 -5.12 22.80 -29.56
C ALA A 227 -3.71 22.77 -28.93
N GLN A 228 -3.29 23.90 -28.37
CA GLN A 228 -2.14 23.98 -27.47
C GLN A 228 -2.59 23.85 -26.02
N ILE A 229 -3.70 24.51 -25.67
CA ILE A 229 -4.17 24.65 -24.30
C ILE A 229 -5.65 24.32 -24.24
N LEU A 230 -6.05 23.48 -23.29
CA LEU A 230 -7.43 23.15 -23.00
C LEU A 230 -7.69 23.33 -21.50
N THR A 231 -8.71 24.09 -21.14
CA THR A 231 -9.03 24.30 -19.72
C THR A 231 -10.49 24.02 -19.41
N ILE A 232 -10.75 23.71 -18.15
CA ILE A 232 -12.08 23.42 -17.62
C ILE A 232 -12.22 23.88 -16.17
N GLN A 233 -13.35 24.51 -15.85
CA GLN A 233 -13.68 25.01 -14.52
C GLN A 233 -14.17 23.92 -13.56
N GLY A 234 -14.84 22.88 -14.07
CA GLY A 234 -15.33 21.75 -13.28
C GLY A 234 -14.23 20.78 -12.83
N HIS A 235 -14.57 19.96 -11.83
CA HIS A 235 -13.68 18.98 -11.23
C HIS A 235 -14.00 17.56 -11.73
N PRO A 236 -13.31 17.07 -12.79
CA PRO A 236 -13.51 15.71 -13.26
C PRO A 236 -13.21 14.66 -12.18
N GLU A 237 -12.35 14.97 -11.21
CA GLU A 237 -11.99 14.10 -10.09
C GLU A 237 -13.07 14.00 -8.99
N TYR A 238 -14.05 14.91 -8.97
CA TYR A 238 -15.08 14.91 -7.94
C TYR A 238 -16.22 13.96 -8.27
N THR A 239 -16.68 13.26 -7.23
CA THR A 239 -17.89 12.43 -7.25
C THR A 239 -19.00 13.11 -6.45
N PRO A 240 -20.28 12.75 -6.66
CA PRO A 240 -21.38 13.27 -5.85
C PRO A 240 -21.14 13.12 -4.34
N THR A 241 -20.46 12.06 -3.92
CA THR A 241 -20.11 11.80 -2.52
C THR A 241 -19.05 12.78 -2.00
N ILE A 242 -17.99 13.04 -2.76
CA ILE A 242 -16.96 14.05 -2.42
C ILE A 242 -17.61 15.44 -2.29
N VAL A 243 -18.48 15.80 -3.23
CA VAL A 243 -19.21 17.07 -3.20
C VAL A 243 -20.15 17.13 -1.99
N SER A 244 -20.84 16.03 -1.64
CA SER A 244 -21.71 15.96 -0.47
C SER A 244 -20.95 16.20 0.84
N HIS A 245 -19.83 15.50 1.06
CA HIS A 245 -19.02 15.67 2.28
C HIS A 245 -18.44 17.08 2.38
N MET A 246 -18.08 17.65 1.24
CA MET A 246 -17.59 19.02 1.18
C MET A 246 -18.68 20.04 1.49
N VAL A 247 -19.90 19.84 0.99
CA VAL A 247 -21.07 20.65 1.34
C VAL A 247 -21.32 20.59 2.84
N ASP A 248 -21.23 19.40 3.45
CA ASP A 248 -21.42 19.22 4.89
C ASP A 248 -20.35 19.92 5.71
N ALA A 249 -19.07 19.73 5.36
CA ALA A 249 -17.94 20.35 6.04
C ALA A 249 -18.00 21.89 5.97
N ARG A 250 -18.36 22.45 4.81
CA ARG A 250 -18.41 23.91 4.59
C ARG A 250 -19.70 24.54 5.11
N SER A 251 -20.79 23.80 5.18
CA SER A 251 -21.99 24.22 5.91
C SER A 251 -21.71 24.26 7.41
N ALA A 252 -21.02 23.24 7.95
CA ALA A 252 -20.63 23.20 9.36
C ALA A 252 -19.64 24.30 9.74
N SER A 253 -18.76 24.70 8.82
CA SER A 253 -17.83 25.83 9.02
C SER A 253 -18.48 27.21 8.83
N GLY A 254 -19.77 27.28 8.52
CA GLY A 254 -20.48 28.52 8.22
C GLY A 254 -20.09 29.21 6.92
N LEU A 255 -19.33 28.53 6.04
CA LEU A 255 -18.93 29.08 4.74
C LEU A 255 -20.06 28.99 3.70
N PHE A 256 -20.90 27.96 3.79
CA PHE A 256 -22.10 27.82 2.98
C PHE A 256 -23.33 28.18 3.81
N ASP A 257 -24.14 29.10 3.30
CA ASP A 257 -25.43 29.43 3.88
C ASP A 257 -26.45 28.31 3.59
N VAL A 258 -27.56 28.32 4.33
CA VAL A 258 -28.60 27.27 4.22
C VAL A 258 -29.13 27.13 2.77
N PRO A 259 -29.40 28.22 2.03
CA PRO A 259 -29.78 28.13 0.62
C PRO A 259 -28.71 27.47 -0.27
N THR A 260 -27.43 27.81 -0.11
CA THR A 260 -26.33 27.22 -0.88
C THR A 260 -26.21 25.72 -0.59
N THR A 261 -26.25 25.33 0.69
CA THR A 261 -26.19 23.92 1.11
C THR A 261 -27.37 23.12 0.54
N THR A 262 -28.58 23.71 0.54
CA THR A 262 -29.80 23.07 0.03
C THR A 262 -29.73 22.87 -1.49
N GLU A 263 -29.30 23.89 -2.23
CA GLU A 263 -29.18 23.80 -3.69
C GLU A 263 -28.05 22.85 -4.11
N ALA A 264 -26.92 22.86 -3.41
CA ALA A 264 -25.83 21.93 -3.65
C ALA A 264 -26.29 20.48 -3.46
N ARG A 265 -27.01 20.19 -2.36
CA ARG A 265 -27.61 18.87 -2.11
C ARG A 265 -28.61 18.45 -3.17
N ARG A 266 -29.41 19.38 -3.70
CA ARG A 266 -30.36 19.11 -4.79
C ARG A 266 -29.67 18.70 -6.10
N ARG A 267 -28.43 19.15 -6.32
CA ARG A 267 -27.67 18.93 -7.56
C ARG A 267 -26.65 17.80 -7.51
N LEU A 268 -26.44 17.19 -6.35
CA LEU A 268 -25.54 16.03 -6.20
C LEU A 268 -25.95 14.91 -7.16
N GLY A 269 -25.04 14.48 -8.04
CA GLY A 269 -25.31 13.37 -8.95
C GLY A 269 -26.33 13.66 -10.06
N GLY A 270 -26.66 14.92 -10.35
CA GLY A 270 -27.53 15.29 -11.48
C GLY A 270 -28.99 14.81 -11.35
N LYS A 271 -29.76 14.90 -12.45
CA LYS A 271 -31.23 14.65 -12.44
C LYS A 271 -31.62 13.20 -12.09
N ASP A 272 -30.77 12.21 -12.38
CA ASP A 272 -31.07 10.78 -12.25
C ASP A 272 -30.05 10.00 -11.39
N GLY A 273 -29.19 10.70 -10.62
CA GLY A 273 -28.08 10.05 -9.89
C GLY A 273 -26.91 9.59 -10.79
N THR A 274 -26.97 9.92 -12.09
CA THR A 274 -25.97 9.63 -13.13
C THR A 274 -25.08 10.83 -13.48
N GLY A 275 -25.31 11.97 -12.84
CA GLY A 275 -24.46 13.16 -12.94
C GLY A 275 -23.06 12.82 -12.43
N GLY A 276 -22.11 12.76 -13.35
CA GLY A 276 -20.82 12.10 -13.15
C GLY A 276 -20.21 11.57 -14.45
N GLU A 277 -21.00 11.45 -15.54
CA GLU A 277 -20.48 11.13 -16.89
C GLU A 277 -19.39 12.10 -17.41
N GLY A 278 -19.18 13.24 -16.72
CA GLY A 278 -18.07 14.15 -16.96
C GLY A 278 -16.68 13.51 -16.84
N PHE A 279 -16.50 12.46 -16.02
CA PHE A 279 -15.21 11.81 -15.82
C PHE A 279 -14.61 11.32 -17.15
N ASN A 280 -15.34 10.49 -17.90
CA ASN A 280 -14.84 9.94 -19.16
C ASN A 280 -14.81 11.00 -20.27
N ARG A 281 -15.82 11.88 -20.37
CA ARG A 281 -15.87 12.88 -21.46
C ARG A 281 -14.84 13.99 -21.34
N VAL A 282 -14.51 14.45 -20.12
CA VAL A 282 -13.38 15.38 -19.89
C VAL A 282 -12.08 14.70 -20.26
N GLY A 283 -11.92 13.45 -19.84
CA GLY A 283 -10.78 12.65 -20.27
C GLY A 283 -10.70 12.47 -21.79
N TRP A 284 -11.82 12.25 -22.50
CA TRP A 284 -11.84 12.18 -23.97
C TRP A 284 -11.46 13.49 -24.63
N ALA A 285 -11.90 14.64 -24.10
CA ALA A 285 -11.49 15.94 -24.62
C ALA A 285 -9.97 16.16 -24.47
N ILE A 286 -9.42 15.77 -23.31
CA ILE A 286 -7.97 15.79 -23.06
C ILE A 286 -7.26 14.84 -24.03
N TRP A 287 -7.71 13.59 -24.17
CA TRP A 287 -7.12 12.63 -25.09
C TRP A 287 -7.21 13.08 -26.55
N ARG A 288 -8.31 13.71 -26.98
CA ARG A 288 -8.42 14.33 -28.30
C ARG A 288 -7.35 15.40 -28.51
N MET A 289 -7.06 16.24 -27.51
CA MET A 289 -5.97 17.20 -27.59
C MET A 289 -4.60 16.52 -27.63
N LEU A 290 -4.34 15.53 -26.78
CA LEU A 290 -3.04 14.85 -26.70
C LEU A 290 -2.73 14.00 -27.95
N LEU A 291 -3.78 13.55 -28.64
CA LEU A 291 -3.68 12.63 -29.79
C LEU A 291 -4.00 13.31 -31.13
N GLN A 292 -4.19 14.64 -31.16
CA GLN A 292 -4.60 15.41 -32.34
C GLN A 292 -3.65 15.34 -33.54
N ASP A 293 -2.40 14.93 -33.33
CA ASP A 293 -1.40 14.78 -34.40
C ASP A 293 -1.56 13.46 -35.18
N LEU A 294 -2.55 12.63 -34.82
CA LEU A 294 -2.89 11.38 -35.49
C LEU A 294 -4.08 11.56 -36.46
N PRO A 295 -4.16 10.78 -37.55
CA PRO A 295 -5.33 10.78 -38.42
C PRO A 295 -6.55 10.32 -37.61
N LEU A 296 -7.57 11.18 -37.49
CA LEU A 296 -8.83 10.81 -36.82
C LEU A 296 -9.53 9.71 -37.64
N HIS A 297 -9.77 8.54 -37.05
CA HIS A 297 -10.75 7.61 -37.60
C HIS A 297 -12.17 8.14 -37.33
N PRO A 298 -13.10 8.09 -38.29
CA PRO A 298 -14.44 8.64 -38.11
C PRO A 298 -15.19 7.92 -36.98
N VAL A 299 -15.66 8.69 -36.00
CA VAL A 299 -16.48 8.21 -34.88
C VAL A 299 -17.88 7.84 -35.42
N PRO A 300 -18.45 6.66 -35.11
CA PRO A 300 -19.81 6.33 -35.52
C PRO A 300 -20.81 7.27 -34.87
N SER A 301 -21.69 7.88 -35.66
CA SER A 301 -22.80 8.70 -35.15
C SER A 301 -23.77 7.80 -34.38
N THR A 302 -23.93 8.02 -33.08
CA THR A 302 -24.94 7.35 -32.25
C THR A 302 -26.33 7.88 -32.58
N ASN A 303 -26.95 7.33 -33.61
CA ASN A 303 -28.41 7.39 -33.83
C ASN A 303 -28.83 6.06 -34.46
N GLY A 304 -29.20 5.09 -33.61
CA GLY A 304 -29.76 3.82 -34.07
C GLY A 304 -29.69 2.73 -33.00
N HIS A 305 -30.82 2.41 -32.39
CA HIS A 305 -31.03 1.11 -31.75
C HIS A 305 -30.91 0.00 -32.81
N ALA A 306 -30.02 -0.97 -32.61
CA ALA A 306 -30.24 -2.36 -33.01
C ALA A 306 -29.14 -3.26 -32.43
N THR A 307 -29.58 -4.44 -32.04
CA THR A 307 -28.81 -5.66 -31.76
C THR A 307 -27.92 -6.03 -32.94
N ASP A 308 -26.78 -6.70 -32.69
CA ASP A 308 -26.44 -7.99 -33.30
C ASP A 308 -25.00 -8.41 -32.94
N ASP A 309 -24.89 -9.68 -32.56
CA ASP A 309 -23.65 -10.44 -32.36
C ASP A 309 -22.85 -10.54 -33.67
N VAL A 310 -21.54 -10.23 -33.62
CA VAL A 310 -20.58 -10.76 -34.59
C VAL A 310 -19.25 -11.04 -33.90
N ALA A 311 -18.92 -12.33 -33.80
CA ALA A 311 -17.58 -12.83 -33.51
C ALA A 311 -16.66 -12.61 -34.73
N MET A 312 -15.41 -12.20 -34.50
CA MET A 312 -14.34 -12.33 -35.48
C MET A 312 -13.03 -12.71 -34.80
N ASP A 313 -12.51 -13.86 -35.21
CA ASP A 313 -11.19 -14.40 -34.92
C ASP A 313 -10.08 -13.52 -35.51
N VAL A 314 -8.96 -13.39 -34.79
CA VAL A 314 -7.70 -12.87 -35.33
C VAL A 314 -6.54 -13.73 -34.82
N GLU A 315 -5.93 -14.49 -35.73
CA GLU A 315 -4.66 -15.19 -35.53
C GLU A 315 -3.50 -14.19 -35.41
N TYR A 316 -2.62 -14.41 -34.43
CA TYR A 316 -1.34 -13.71 -34.30
C TYR A 316 -0.20 -14.72 -34.37
N VAL A 317 0.70 -14.53 -35.34
CA VAL A 317 1.94 -15.30 -35.49
C VAL A 317 3.05 -14.55 -34.76
N SER A 318 3.68 -15.19 -33.78
CA SER A 318 4.98 -14.82 -33.25
C SER A 318 5.78 -16.08 -32.95
N GLY A 319 6.97 -16.21 -33.54
CA GLY A 319 7.87 -17.34 -33.36
C GLY A 319 8.49 -17.40 -31.96
N ASP A 320 8.41 -18.62 -31.42
CA ASP A 320 9.32 -19.36 -30.53
C ASP A 320 9.79 -18.71 -29.21
N VAL A 321 9.12 -19.06 -28.11
CA VAL A 321 9.51 -20.17 -27.21
C VAL A 321 8.23 -20.80 -26.63
N GLU A 322 8.02 -22.10 -26.82
CA GLU A 322 6.79 -22.83 -26.44
C GLU A 322 6.49 -22.76 -24.93
N ALA A 323 5.48 -21.97 -24.56
CA ALA A 323 4.60 -22.24 -23.43
C ALA A 323 3.19 -22.41 -24.02
N GLY A 324 2.55 -23.55 -23.77
CA GLY A 324 1.26 -23.93 -24.36
C GLY A 324 0.14 -22.89 -24.17
N PRO A 325 -0.98 -23.01 -24.90
CA PRO A 325 -2.05 -22.01 -24.94
C PRO A 325 -2.48 -21.61 -23.52
N SER A 326 -2.40 -20.29 -23.26
CA SER A 326 -2.50 -19.68 -21.94
C SER A 326 -3.81 -20.05 -21.24
N ARG A 327 -3.73 -20.90 -20.20
CA ARG A 327 -4.84 -21.20 -19.26
C ARG A 327 -5.36 -19.96 -18.50
N VAL A 328 -4.65 -18.83 -18.57
CA VAL A 328 -5.02 -17.55 -17.93
C VAL A 328 -6.24 -16.92 -18.59
N THR A 329 -6.45 -17.10 -19.90
CA THR A 329 -7.62 -16.53 -20.60
C THR A 329 -8.91 -17.24 -20.19
N ASP A 330 -8.87 -18.56 -20.00
CA ASP A 330 -10.04 -19.36 -19.60
C ASP A 330 -10.44 -19.11 -18.13
N TYR A 331 -9.45 -18.87 -17.26
CA TYR A 331 -9.67 -18.50 -15.84
C TYR A 331 -10.54 -17.25 -15.68
N ILE A 332 -10.31 -16.27 -16.55
CA ILE A 332 -10.92 -14.94 -16.50
C ILE A 332 -12.20 -14.90 -17.36
N ALA A 333 -12.27 -15.69 -18.43
CA ALA A 333 -13.38 -15.69 -19.38
C ALA A 333 -14.67 -16.36 -18.84
N ASP A 334 -14.58 -17.29 -17.88
CA ASP A 334 -15.77 -17.89 -17.26
C ASP A 334 -16.41 -16.93 -16.24
N GLN A 335 -17.33 -16.10 -16.75
CA GLN A 335 -18.08 -15.14 -15.92
C GLN A 335 -18.99 -15.82 -14.87
N SER A 336 -19.36 -17.09 -15.06
CA SER A 336 -20.25 -17.80 -14.14
C SER A 336 -19.53 -18.21 -12.85
N ARG A 337 -18.24 -18.57 -12.96
CA ARG A 337 -17.36 -18.96 -11.85
C ARG A 337 -17.27 -17.89 -10.77
N TRP A 338 -17.17 -16.62 -11.18
CA TRP A 338 -16.93 -15.49 -10.27
C TRP A 338 -18.19 -14.78 -9.81
N SER A 339 -19.38 -15.30 -10.16
CA SER A 339 -20.67 -14.63 -9.95
C SER A 339 -20.95 -14.19 -8.50
N VAL A 340 -20.34 -14.81 -7.48
CA VAL A 340 -20.45 -14.39 -6.08
C VAL A 340 -19.53 -13.20 -5.78
N ILE A 341 -18.26 -13.29 -6.17
CA ILE A 341 -17.26 -12.22 -5.97
C ILE A 341 -17.62 -10.98 -6.79
N ASP A 342 -18.09 -11.18 -8.02
CA ASP A 342 -18.49 -10.12 -8.94
C ASP A 342 -19.61 -9.26 -8.38
N LYS A 343 -20.53 -9.80 -7.57
CA LYS A 343 -21.56 -8.98 -6.91
C LYS A 343 -20.96 -7.92 -5.99
N VAL A 344 -19.85 -8.23 -5.33
CA VAL A 344 -19.13 -7.29 -4.46
C VAL A 344 -18.33 -6.30 -5.31
N LEU A 345 -17.75 -6.77 -6.42
CA LEU A 345 -16.92 -5.95 -7.29
C LEU A 345 -17.71 -5.06 -8.25
N ASP A 346 -18.96 -5.39 -8.59
CA ASP A 346 -19.79 -4.63 -9.52
C ASP A 346 -20.59 -3.52 -8.84
N ARG A 347 -20.93 -3.69 -7.55
CA ARG A 347 -21.94 -2.87 -6.87
C ARG A 347 -21.30 -2.01 -5.80
N ARG A 348 -21.49 -0.70 -5.92
CA ARG A 348 -21.28 0.19 -4.77
C ARG A 348 -22.34 -0.07 -3.69
N GLY A 349 -21.93 0.14 -2.44
CA GLY A 349 -22.77 -0.03 -1.26
C GLY A 349 -22.47 1.05 -0.22
N PRO A 350 -23.27 1.17 0.84
CA PRO A 350 -23.13 2.22 1.85
C PRO A 350 -21.82 2.13 2.66
N TRP A 351 -21.13 0.99 2.59
CA TRP A 351 -19.89 0.70 3.33
C TRP A 351 -18.71 0.42 2.41
N THR A 352 -18.82 0.72 1.11
CA THR A 352 -17.66 0.63 0.21
C THR A 352 -16.72 1.79 0.47
N ASP A 353 -15.42 1.61 0.23
CA ASP A 353 -14.48 2.72 0.32
C ASP A 353 -14.87 3.83 -0.66
N GLU A 354 -14.58 5.08 -0.31
CA GLU A 354 -14.93 6.24 -1.13
C GLU A 354 -14.29 6.15 -2.53
N VAL A 355 -13.09 5.57 -2.62
CA VAL A 355 -12.36 5.42 -3.89
C VAL A 355 -12.78 4.20 -4.73
N PHE A 356 -13.71 3.37 -4.24
CA PHE A 356 -14.09 2.12 -4.90
C PHE A 356 -14.71 2.28 -6.29
N LEU A 357 -14.07 1.78 -7.34
CA LEU A 357 -14.68 1.76 -8.68
C LEU A 357 -15.30 0.39 -8.95
N GLY A 358 -16.62 0.28 -8.88
CA GLY A 358 -17.31 -0.97 -9.22
C GLY A 358 -17.22 -1.29 -10.70
N GLY A 359 -17.18 -2.58 -11.06
CA GLY A 359 -17.26 -3.07 -12.43
C GLY A 359 -15.99 -3.75 -12.94
N GLN A 360 -15.88 -3.89 -14.27
CA GLN A 360 -14.84 -4.67 -14.94
C GLN A 360 -13.42 -4.22 -14.61
N GLN A 361 -13.18 -2.92 -14.43
CA GLN A 361 -11.85 -2.39 -14.12
C GLN A 361 -11.26 -2.98 -12.84
N THR A 362 -12.04 -3.02 -11.76
CA THR A 362 -11.56 -3.57 -10.47
C THR A 362 -11.38 -5.08 -10.55
N LYS A 363 -12.24 -5.76 -11.31
CA LYS A 363 -12.05 -7.19 -11.62
C LYS A 363 -10.73 -7.42 -12.36
N ASP A 364 -10.41 -6.59 -13.35
CA ASP A 364 -9.18 -6.71 -14.14
C ASP A 364 -7.94 -6.42 -13.27
N VAL A 365 -7.97 -5.38 -12.43
CA VAL A 365 -6.87 -5.11 -11.49
C VAL A 365 -6.62 -6.31 -10.59
N LEU A 366 -7.67 -6.83 -9.94
CA LEU A 366 -7.58 -7.98 -9.04
C LEU A 366 -7.06 -9.25 -9.74
N ARG A 367 -7.53 -9.52 -10.96
CA ARG A 367 -7.29 -10.80 -11.68
C ARG A 367 -6.05 -10.81 -12.56
N THR A 368 -5.59 -9.64 -13.01
CA THR A 368 -4.53 -9.55 -14.02
C THR A 368 -3.32 -8.74 -13.58
N LYS A 369 -3.47 -7.84 -12.61
CA LYS A 369 -2.41 -6.93 -12.20
C LYS A 369 -1.91 -7.18 -10.78
N ALA A 370 -2.81 -7.53 -9.86
CA ALA A 370 -2.48 -7.72 -8.46
C ALA A 370 -1.51 -8.89 -8.26
N LYS A 371 -0.33 -8.60 -7.69
CA LYS A 371 0.71 -9.55 -7.33
C LYS A 371 0.80 -9.69 -5.83
N ILE A 372 0.50 -10.89 -5.33
CA ILE A 372 0.43 -11.16 -3.89
C ILE A 372 1.54 -12.10 -3.49
N LEU A 373 2.32 -11.74 -2.48
CA LEU A 373 3.28 -12.65 -1.86
C LEU A 373 2.71 -13.24 -0.58
N VAL A 374 2.72 -14.56 -0.47
CA VAL A 374 2.41 -15.31 0.75
C VAL A 374 3.71 -15.83 1.34
N ILE A 375 3.98 -15.48 2.60
CA ILE A 375 5.15 -15.94 3.34
C ILE A 375 4.70 -17.02 4.33
N GLY A 376 5.20 -18.24 4.12
CA GLY A 376 4.79 -19.44 4.83
C GLY A 376 3.69 -20.20 4.08
N ALA A 377 3.90 -21.51 3.92
CA ALA A 377 2.97 -22.48 3.34
C ALA A 377 2.45 -23.47 4.39
N GLY A 378 2.81 -23.32 5.67
CA GLY A 378 2.31 -24.13 6.77
C GLY A 378 0.96 -23.62 7.30
N GLY A 379 0.00 -24.53 7.51
CA GLY A 379 -1.25 -24.29 8.26
C GLY A 379 -2.04 -23.09 7.74
N LEU A 380 -1.79 -21.93 8.33
CA LEU A 380 -2.31 -20.63 7.89
C LEU A 380 -1.99 -20.34 6.42
N GLY A 381 -0.77 -20.63 5.96
CA GLY A 381 -0.35 -20.44 4.57
C GLY A 381 -1.16 -21.27 3.56
N CYS A 382 -1.49 -22.52 3.91
CA CYS A 382 -2.36 -23.37 3.08
C CYS A 382 -3.75 -22.75 2.88
N GLU A 383 -4.35 -22.25 3.96
CA GLU A 383 -5.65 -21.57 3.94
C GLU A 383 -5.58 -20.25 3.15
N ILE A 384 -4.52 -19.45 3.33
CA ILE A 384 -4.33 -18.19 2.60
C ILE A 384 -4.27 -18.45 1.09
N LEU A 385 -3.46 -19.41 0.64
CA LEU A 385 -3.33 -19.74 -0.78
C LEU A 385 -4.66 -20.16 -1.40
N GLN A 386 -5.42 -21.02 -0.71
CA GLN A 386 -6.76 -21.41 -1.13
C GLN A 386 -7.68 -20.18 -1.24
N ASN A 387 -7.74 -19.38 -0.18
CA ASN A 387 -8.66 -18.24 -0.10
C ASN A 387 -8.37 -17.19 -1.17
N LEU A 388 -7.10 -16.85 -1.41
CA LEU A 388 -6.71 -15.92 -2.49
C LEU A 388 -7.10 -16.47 -3.87
N ALA A 389 -6.77 -17.73 -4.15
CA ALA A 389 -7.10 -18.37 -5.43
C ALA A 389 -8.61 -18.45 -5.69
N LEU A 390 -9.43 -18.57 -4.65
CA LEU A 390 -10.90 -18.62 -4.74
C LEU A 390 -11.58 -17.25 -4.71
N THR A 391 -10.85 -16.17 -4.44
CA THR A 391 -11.39 -14.79 -4.37
C THR A 391 -11.03 -13.94 -5.59
N GLY A 392 -10.41 -14.54 -6.60
CA GLY A 392 -10.14 -13.90 -7.89
C GLY A 392 -8.71 -13.37 -8.05
N PHE A 393 -7.84 -13.52 -7.05
CA PHE A 393 -6.42 -13.30 -7.26
C PHE A 393 -5.86 -14.38 -8.20
N ASN A 394 -4.88 -14.00 -9.02
CA ASN A 394 -4.31 -14.88 -10.03
C ASN A 394 -2.79 -15.03 -9.91
N ASP A 395 -2.04 -13.93 -9.81
CA ASP A 395 -0.57 -13.94 -9.74
C ASP A 395 -0.11 -13.98 -8.28
N ILE A 396 -0.04 -15.19 -7.72
CA ILE A 396 0.29 -15.45 -6.32
C ILE A 396 1.70 -16.02 -6.24
N PHE A 397 2.47 -15.61 -5.26
CA PHE A 397 3.80 -16.12 -4.97
C PHE A 397 3.82 -16.70 -3.57
N VAL A 398 4.56 -17.78 -3.35
CA VAL A 398 4.69 -18.41 -2.03
C VAL A 398 6.15 -18.69 -1.71
N ILE A 399 6.58 -18.31 -0.50
CA ILE A 399 7.92 -18.63 0.02
C ILE A 399 7.77 -19.51 1.26
N ASP A 400 8.46 -20.65 1.29
CA ASP A 400 8.57 -21.50 2.48
C ASP A 400 9.89 -22.28 2.47
N MET A 401 10.61 -22.27 3.58
CA MET A 401 11.90 -22.94 3.71
C MET A 401 11.80 -24.42 4.14
N ASP A 402 10.63 -24.85 4.62
CA ASP A 402 10.46 -26.15 5.22
C ASP A 402 10.13 -27.25 4.19
N THR A 403 10.32 -28.48 4.65
CA THR A 403 9.81 -29.67 3.99
C THR A 403 8.60 -30.22 4.75
N ILE A 404 7.79 -31.02 4.07
CA ILE A 404 6.56 -31.59 4.61
C ILE A 404 6.89 -32.70 5.59
N ASP A 405 6.33 -32.62 6.79
CA ASP A 405 6.42 -33.65 7.83
C ASP A 405 5.06 -34.34 8.07
N ILE A 406 5.05 -35.58 8.57
CA ILE A 406 3.82 -36.33 8.88
C ILE A 406 2.92 -35.55 9.85
N SER A 407 3.51 -34.87 10.84
CA SER A 407 2.79 -34.04 11.81
C SER A 407 2.05 -32.85 11.21
N ASN A 408 2.33 -32.51 9.95
CA ASN A 408 1.69 -31.40 9.24
C ASN A 408 0.30 -31.79 8.70
N LEU A 409 0.08 -33.08 8.40
CA LEU A 409 -1.09 -33.55 7.65
C LEU A 409 -2.42 -33.37 8.39
N ASN A 410 -2.40 -33.17 9.72
CA ASN A 410 -3.61 -32.94 10.51
C ASN A 410 -4.28 -31.58 10.25
N ARG A 411 -3.56 -30.61 9.66
CA ARG A 411 -4.03 -29.23 9.47
C ARG A 411 -3.60 -28.57 8.16
N GLN A 412 -2.58 -29.11 7.49
CA GLN A 412 -2.01 -28.56 6.25
C GLN A 412 -2.57 -29.34 5.05
N PHE A 413 -3.86 -29.11 4.77
CA PHE A 413 -4.67 -29.95 3.86
C PHE A 413 -4.24 -29.91 2.38
N LEU A 414 -3.27 -29.08 2.00
CA LEU A 414 -2.66 -29.11 0.66
C LEU A 414 -1.68 -30.29 0.49
N PHE A 415 -1.24 -30.92 1.58
CA PHE A 415 -0.24 -31.98 1.57
C PHE A 415 -0.86 -33.37 1.76
N ARG A 416 -0.22 -34.40 1.20
CA ARG A 416 -0.59 -35.81 1.37
C ARG A 416 0.57 -36.60 1.95
N GLU A 417 0.31 -37.82 2.43
CA GLU A 417 1.37 -38.73 2.92
C GLU A 417 2.46 -38.97 1.86
N THR A 418 2.10 -38.98 0.58
CA THR A 418 3.04 -39.13 -0.55
C THR A 418 3.96 -37.92 -0.76
N ASP A 419 3.72 -36.81 -0.07
CA ASP A 419 4.48 -35.57 -0.21
C ASP A 419 5.47 -35.33 0.92
N VAL A 420 5.48 -36.20 1.94
CA VAL A 420 6.42 -36.13 3.07
C VAL A 420 7.86 -36.10 2.55
N GLY A 421 8.65 -35.15 3.07
CA GLY A 421 10.02 -34.86 2.67
C GLY A 421 10.17 -33.91 1.48
N LYS A 422 9.10 -33.58 0.74
CA LYS A 422 9.15 -32.57 -0.33
C LYS A 422 9.02 -31.16 0.23
N SER A 423 9.40 -30.15 -0.57
CA SER A 423 9.23 -28.73 -0.23
C SER A 423 7.76 -28.35 -0.08
N LYS A 424 7.41 -27.68 1.02
CA LYS A 424 6.03 -27.18 1.24
C LYS A 424 5.60 -26.20 0.16
N ALA A 425 6.45 -25.24 -0.21
CA ALA A 425 6.14 -24.22 -1.21
C ALA A 425 5.79 -24.84 -2.57
N LEU A 426 6.61 -25.79 -3.05
CA LEU A 426 6.42 -26.44 -4.35
C LEU A 426 5.12 -27.24 -4.40
N VAL A 427 4.88 -28.10 -3.40
CA VAL A 427 3.69 -28.96 -3.35
C VAL A 427 2.42 -28.13 -3.15
N ALA A 428 2.47 -27.09 -2.31
CA ALA A 428 1.32 -26.21 -2.10
C ALA A 428 0.91 -25.50 -3.39
N ALA A 429 1.88 -24.95 -4.13
CA ALA A 429 1.62 -24.30 -5.42
C ALA A 429 1.04 -25.28 -6.45
N GLU A 430 1.64 -26.47 -6.59
CA GLU A 430 1.17 -27.52 -7.49
C GLU A 430 -0.27 -27.94 -7.18
N PHE A 431 -0.57 -28.18 -5.89
CA PHE A 431 -1.91 -28.58 -5.45
C PHE A 431 -2.94 -27.50 -5.79
N VAL A 432 -2.66 -26.24 -5.47
CA VAL A 432 -3.59 -25.11 -5.70
C VAL A 432 -3.82 -24.90 -7.20
N MET A 433 -2.77 -24.90 -8.02
CA MET A 433 -2.90 -24.75 -9.48
C MET A 433 -3.65 -25.92 -10.12
N THR A 434 -3.53 -27.12 -9.57
CA THR A 434 -4.30 -28.29 -10.01
C THR A 434 -5.77 -28.20 -9.61
N ARG A 435 -6.04 -27.75 -8.37
CA ARG A 435 -7.39 -27.68 -7.80
C ARG A 435 -8.21 -26.50 -8.31
N VAL A 436 -7.56 -25.38 -8.60
CA VAL A 436 -8.16 -24.12 -9.02
C VAL A 436 -7.63 -23.79 -10.42
N PRO A 437 -8.22 -24.38 -11.50
CA PRO A 437 -7.67 -24.24 -12.84
C PRO A 437 -7.54 -22.77 -13.23
N GLY A 438 -6.38 -22.37 -13.73
CA GLY A 438 -6.13 -21.04 -14.28
C GLY A 438 -5.44 -20.03 -13.35
N VAL A 439 -5.38 -20.30 -12.04
CA VAL A 439 -4.55 -19.52 -11.10
C VAL A 439 -3.06 -19.79 -11.35
N LYS A 440 -2.21 -18.79 -11.15
CA LYS A 440 -0.75 -18.92 -11.22
C LYS A 440 -0.14 -18.77 -9.83
N VAL A 441 0.39 -19.86 -9.28
CA VAL A 441 1.13 -19.83 -8.01
C VAL A 441 2.60 -20.10 -8.28
N THR A 442 3.47 -19.13 -8.01
CA THR A 442 4.92 -19.23 -8.21
C THR A 442 5.61 -19.55 -6.86
N PRO A 443 6.16 -20.77 -6.70
CA PRO A 443 6.80 -21.18 -5.45
C PRO A 443 8.28 -20.80 -5.37
N TYR A 444 8.73 -20.48 -4.16
CA TYR A 444 10.13 -20.35 -3.79
C TYR A 444 10.41 -21.20 -2.55
N HIS A 445 11.35 -22.12 -2.69
CA HIS A 445 11.85 -22.89 -1.56
C HIS A 445 13.11 -22.23 -1.02
N GLY A 446 13.02 -21.62 0.16
CA GLY A 446 14.11 -20.86 0.74
C GLY A 446 13.65 -19.95 1.87
N LYS A 447 14.61 -19.28 2.49
CA LYS A 447 14.33 -18.34 3.58
C LYS A 447 13.95 -16.99 2.99
N ILE A 448 13.11 -16.23 3.72
CA ILE A 448 12.82 -14.85 3.33
C ILE A 448 14.08 -13.99 3.26
N GLN A 449 15.05 -14.24 4.14
CA GLN A 449 16.31 -13.51 4.21
C GLN A 449 17.20 -13.69 2.97
N ASP A 450 16.95 -14.70 2.14
CA ASP A 450 17.76 -15.00 0.96
C ASP A 450 17.41 -14.07 -0.22
N HIS A 451 16.32 -13.29 -0.13
CA HIS A 451 15.86 -12.41 -1.19
C HIS A 451 16.23 -10.93 -0.93
N PRO A 452 16.67 -10.19 -1.96
CA PRO A 452 16.98 -8.78 -1.82
C PRO A 452 15.72 -7.90 -1.71
N PRO A 453 15.80 -6.65 -1.23
CA PRO A 453 14.67 -5.72 -1.20
C PRO A 453 13.96 -5.53 -2.56
N SER A 454 14.71 -5.59 -3.66
CA SER A 454 14.16 -5.49 -5.03
C SER A 454 13.19 -6.62 -5.37
N PHE A 455 13.34 -7.79 -4.76
CA PHE A 455 12.40 -8.89 -4.91
C PHE A 455 11.05 -8.54 -4.27
N TYR A 456 11.04 -7.97 -3.07
CA TYR A 456 9.81 -7.58 -2.38
C TYR A 456 9.09 -6.41 -3.05
N MET A 457 9.86 -5.54 -3.72
CA MET A 457 9.35 -4.35 -4.41
C MET A 457 8.34 -4.67 -5.53
N GLN A 458 8.35 -5.90 -6.06
CA GLN A 458 7.48 -6.29 -7.18
C GLN A 458 6.03 -6.61 -6.76
N PHE A 459 5.76 -6.80 -5.47
CA PHE A 459 4.45 -7.21 -4.97
C PHE A 459 3.60 -6.01 -4.59
N ASP A 460 2.29 -6.16 -4.69
CA ASP A 460 1.33 -5.13 -4.27
C ASP A 460 0.93 -5.32 -2.80
N ILE A 461 0.81 -6.57 -2.34
CA ILE A 461 0.45 -6.92 -0.96
C ILE A 461 1.28 -8.13 -0.53
N ILE A 462 1.75 -8.12 0.72
CA ILE A 462 2.47 -9.23 1.34
C ILE A 462 1.64 -9.76 2.51
N ILE A 463 1.40 -11.07 2.55
CA ILE A 463 0.67 -11.74 3.62
C ILE A 463 1.60 -12.72 4.32
N ALA A 464 1.80 -12.56 5.63
CA ALA A 464 2.65 -13.39 6.45
C ALA A 464 1.82 -14.36 7.30
N GLY A 465 2.04 -15.66 7.08
CA GLY A 465 1.56 -16.76 7.91
C GLY A 465 2.71 -17.49 8.60
N LEU A 466 3.59 -16.73 9.24
CA LEU A 466 4.83 -17.21 9.84
C LEU A 466 4.59 -17.89 11.20
N ASP A 467 5.54 -18.67 11.68
CA ASP A 467 5.49 -19.35 12.99
C ASP A 467 6.52 -18.79 13.99
N SER A 468 7.44 -17.93 13.54
CA SER A 468 8.47 -17.32 14.37
C SER A 468 8.36 -15.80 14.47
N ILE A 469 8.69 -15.27 15.65
CA ILE A 469 8.74 -13.83 15.92
C ILE A 469 9.89 -13.19 15.12
N SER A 470 11.04 -13.86 15.04
CA SER A 470 12.23 -13.34 14.33
C SER A 470 11.95 -13.10 12.84
N ALA A 471 11.28 -14.04 12.16
CA ALA A 471 10.90 -13.88 10.76
C ALA A 471 9.92 -12.71 10.57
N ARG A 472 8.95 -12.54 11.47
CA ARG A 472 7.99 -11.41 11.44
C ARG A 472 8.68 -10.07 11.64
N ARG A 473 9.58 -9.96 12.63
CA ARG A 473 10.39 -8.76 12.85
C ARG A 473 11.22 -8.42 11.63
N TRP A 474 11.83 -9.42 10.99
CA TRP A 474 12.68 -9.23 9.82
C TRP A 474 11.91 -8.70 8.60
N ILE A 475 10.80 -9.34 8.23
CA ILE A 475 10.00 -8.85 7.09
C ILE A 475 9.41 -7.47 7.39
N ASN A 476 8.95 -7.23 8.62
CA ASN A 476 8.47 -5.92 9.05
C ASN A 476 9.54 -4.83 8.87
N ALA A 477 10.75 -5.06 9.38
CA ALA A 477 11.85 -4.10 9.26
C ALA A 477 12.23 -3.87 7.78
N THR A 478 12.29 -4.93 6.99
CA THR A 478 12.60 -4.85 5.55
C THR A 478 11.59 -3.97 4.81
N LEU A 479 10.29 -4.20 5.00
CA LEU A 479 9.25 -3.44 4.30
C LEU A 479 9.17 -1.98 4.77
N VAL A 480 9.48 -1.70 6.04
CA VAL A 480 9.57 -0.32 6.53
C VAL A 480 10.78 0.41 5.95
N GLN A 481 11.94 -0.24 5.89
CA GLN A 481 13.16 0.34 5.30
C GLN A 481 13.05 0.53 3.79
N MET A 482 12.21 -0.24 3.12
CA MET A 482 11.93 -0.06 1.69
C MET A 482 11.10 1.18 1.39
N VAL A 483 10.40 1.75 2.37
CA VAL A 483 9.55 2.93 2.13
C VAL A 483 10.42 4.12 1.76
N ASP A 484 10.18 4.59 0.55
CA ASP A 484 10.72 5.81 -0.01
C ASP A 484 9.59 6.84 -0.08
N GLU A 485 9.83 8.03 0.46
CA GLU A 485 8.87 9.12 0.45
C GLU A 485 8.58 9.62 -0.98
N GLU A 486 9.58 9.55 -1.87
CA GLU A 486 9.54 10.00 -3.25
C GLU A 486 8.90 8.97 -4.20
N ASN A 487 8.90 7.68 -3.83
CA ASN A 487 8.30 6.60 -4.61
C ASN A 487 7.13 5.96 -3.86
N PRO A 488 5.86 6.28 -4.19
CA PRO A 488 4.70 5.72 -3.51
C PRO A 488 4.58 4.19 -3.63
N ASP A 489 5.04 3.61 -4.74
CA ASP A 489 4.97 2.17 -4.99
C ASP A 489 5.94 1.39 -4.10
N SER A 490 6.83 2.08 -3.37
CA SER A 490 7.74 1.47 -2.40
C SER A 490 7.07 0.94 -1.14
N LEU A 491 5.89 1.47 -0.79
CA LEU A 491 5.11 1.03 0.35
C LEU A 491 4.36 -0.25 0.01
N LYS A 492 4.73 -1.34 0.69
CA LYS A 492 4.07 -2.64 0.53
C LYS A 492 3.25 -2.97 1.78
N PRO A 493 1.91 -2.93 1.71
CA PRO A 493 1.05 -3.37 2.81
C PRO A 493 1.42 -4.79 3.25
N LEU A 494 1.58 -4.95 4.56
CA LEU A 494 1.84 -6.23 5.20
C LEU A 494 0.59 -6.66 5.99
N ILE A 495 0.08 -7.83 5.68
CA ILE A 495 -0.98 -8.47 6.46
C ILE A 495 -0.36 -9.61 7.24
N ASP A 496 -0.34 -9.53 8.57
CA ASP A 496 0.23 -10.57 9.44
C ASP A 496 -0.90 -11.37 10.11
N GLY A 497 -0.83 -12.69 9.99
CA GLY A 497 -1.68 -13.63 10.70
C GLY A 497 -0.88 -14.46 11.70
N GLY A 498 -1.45 -14.70 12.88
CA GLY A 498 -0.86 -15.58 13.89
C GLY A 498 -1.91 -16.41 14.59
N THR A 499 -1.53 -17.63 15.01
CA THR A 499 -2.43 -18.61 15.61
C THR A 499 -1.72 -19.41 16.69
N GLU A 500 -2.42 -19.67 17.79
CA GLU A 500 -1.99 -20.54 18.88
C GLU A 500 -3.21 -21.21 19.51
N GLY A 501 -3.36 -22.53 19.31
CA GLY A 501 -4.49 -23.31 19.78
C GLY A 501 -5.82 -22.75 19.26
N PHE A 502 -6.65 -22.25 20.18
CA PHE A 502 -7.94 -21.59 19.89
C PHE A 502 -7.85 -20.06 19.88
N LYS A 503 -6.65 -19.48 19.90
CA LYS A 503 -6.42 -18.03 19.82
C LYS A 503 -5.74 -17.68 18.51
N GLY A 504 -5.98 -16.46 18.04
CA GLY A 504 -5.25 -15.94 16.90
C GLY A 504 -5.48 -14.45 16.70
N GLN A 505 -4.78 -13.90 15.71
CA GLN A 505 -4.86 -12.50 15.37
C GLN A 505 -4.63 -12.30 13.87
N ALA A 506 -5.26 -11.26 13.33
CA ALA A 506 -4.99 -10.72 12.01
C ALA A 506 -4.65 -9.24 12.16
N ARG A 507 -3.62 -8.79 11.45
CA ARG A 507 -3.13 -7.40 11.51
C ARG A 507 -2.92 -6.86 10.11
N VAL A 508 -3.24 -5.58 9.93
CA VAL A 508 -2.94 -4.83 8.71
C VAL A 508 -1.92 -3.76 9.06
N ILE A 509 -0.73 -3.88 8.48
CA ILE A 509 0.39 -2.98 8.71
C ILE A 509 0.63 -2.21 7.40
N LEU A 510 0.49 -0.89 7.49
CA LEU A 510 0.92 0.05 6.47
C LEU A 510 2.26 0.63 6.93
N PRO A 511 3.39 0.20 6.34
CA PRO A 511 4.72 0.65 6.76
C PRO A 511 4.80 2.18 6.87
N THR A 512 5.47 2.67 7.93
CA THR A 512 5.61 4.09 8.35
C THR A 512 4.31 4.85 8.67
N ILE A 513 3.13 4.32 8.33
CA ILE A 513 1.83 4.97 8.55
C ILE A 513 1.16 4.42 9.81
N SER A 514 0.86 3.12 9.82
CA SER A 514 0.21 2.47 10.96
C SER A 514 1.25 1.95 11.96
N SER A 515 0.76 1.41 13.08
CA SER A 515 1.60 0.63 13.98
C SER A 515 2.22 -0.56 13.25
N CYS A 516 3.54 -0.71 13.32
CA CYS A 516 4.26 -1.82 12.71
C CYS A 516 4.36 -3.00 13.70
N TYR A 517 4.90 -4.15 13.27
CA TYR A 517 5.02 -5.32 14.14
C TYR A 517 5.80 -4.99 15.43
N GLU A 518 6.90 -4.25 15.29
CA GLU A 518 7.77 -3.83 16.39
C GLU A 518 7.09 -2.88 17.40
N CYS A 519 6.03 -2.18 17.00
CA CYS A 519 5.27 -1.33 17.94
C CYS A 519 4.48 -2.14 18.98
N SER A 520 4.24 -3.42 18.73
CA SER A 520 3.37 -4.31 19.53
C SER A 520 4.11 -5.52 20.11
N ILE A 521 5.45 -5.48 20.08
CA ILE A 521 6.33 -6.58 20.50
C ILE A 521 6.17 -6.90 22.01
N ASP A 522 5.79 -5.91 22.80
CA ASP A 522 5.49 -6.00 24.23
C ASP A 522 4.17 -6.71 24.54
N MET A 523 3.24 -6.78 23.58
CA MET A 523 2.01 -7.56 23.69
C MET A 523 2.24 -9.06 23.52
N LEU A 524 3.42 -9.48 23.06
CA LEU A 524 3.77 -10.89 22.93
C LEU A 524 4.02 -11.49 24.31
N THR A 525 3.46 -12.67 24.56
CA THR A 525 3.72 -13.40 25.80
C THR A 525 5.18 -13.86 25.80
N PRO A 526 5.96 -13.58 26.86
CA PRO A 526 7.34 -14.05 26.92
C PRO A 526 7.38 -15.58 26.92
N PRO A 527 8.37 -16.19 26.24
CA PRO A 527 8.53 -17.64 26.27
C PRO A 527 8.74 -18.13 27.71
N THR A 528 8.21 -19.31 28.01
CA THR A 528 8.40 -19.92 29.34
C THR A 528 9.84 -20.39 29.46
N VAL A 529 10.59 -19.85 30.42
CA VAL A 529 11.98 -20.25 30.72
C VAL A 529 12.05 -20.81 32.12
N PHE A 530 12.52 -22.05 32.25
CA PHE A 530 12.71 -22.68 33.56
C PHE A 530 14.07 -22.29 34.16
N PRO A 531 14.12 -21.80 35.41
CA PRO A 531 15.40 -21.46 36.05
C PRO A 531 16.32 -22.68 36.18
N ILE A 532 17.62 -22.48 35.90
CA ILE A 532 18.64 -23.56 35.98
C ILE A 532 18.65 -24.23 37.36
N CYS A 533 18.54 -23.46 38.45
CA CYS A 533 18.52 -24.01 39.81
C CYS A 533 17.31 -24.95 40.06
N THR A 534 16.17 -24.63 39.46
CA THR A 534 14.95 -25.44 39.54
C THR A 534 15.12 -26.74 38.77
N ILE A 535 15.52 -26.67 37.50
CA ILE A 535 15.72 -27.88 36.69
C ILE A 535 16.89 -28.73 37.20
N ALA A 536 17.93 -28.13 37.81
CA ALA A 536 19.11 -28.86 38.28
C ALA A 536 18.90 -29.50 39.66
N ASN A 537 18.24 -28.83 40.60
CA ASN A 537 18.23 -29.26 42.01
C ASN A 537 16.84 -29.48 42.59
N THR A 538 15.80 -28.80 42.09
CA THR A 538 14.47 -28.82 42.70
C THR A 538 13.35 -28.90 41.65
N PRO A 539 13.35 -29.95 40.79
CA PRO A 539 12.27 -30.15 39.84
C PRO A 539 10.94 -30.36 40.61
N ARG A 540 9.83 -29.94 39.98
CA ARG A 540 8.48 -29.94 40.59
C ARG A 540 7.41 -30.34 39.59
N LEU A 541 7.66 -30.10 38.31
CA LEU A 541 6.78 -30.39 37.20
C LEU A 541 7.50 -31.39 36.26
N PRO A 542 6.77 -32.25 35.53
CA PRO A 542 7.38 -33.17 34.56
C PRO A 542 8.19 -32.44 33.48
N GLU A 543 7.80 -31.22 33.10
CA GLU A 543 8.52 -30.34 32.19
C GLU A 543 9.93 -30.01 32.71
N HIS A 544 10.11 -29.83 34.02
CA HIS A 544 11.44 -29.56 34.61
C HIS A 544 12.39 -30.76 34.43
N CYS A 545 11.87 -31.98 34.48
CA CYS A 545 12.65 -33.20 34.29
C CYS A 545 13.07 -33.36 32.83
N ILE A 546 12.16 -33.05 31.91
CA ILE A 546 12.43 -33.05 30.46
C ILE A 546 13.46 -31.97 30.09
N GLU A 547 13.26 -30.74 30.58
CA GLU A 547 14.16 -29.62 30.31
C GLU A 547 15.57 -29.90 30.83
N TRP A 548 15.70 -30.51 32.01
CA TRP A 548 17.00 -30.96 32.50
C TRP A 548 17.65 -32.00 31.59
N ALA A 549 16.88 -32.98 31.11
CA ALA A 549 17.42 -34.02 30.23
C ALA A 549 17.96 -33.40 28.94
N SER A 550 17.24 -32.40 28.40
CA SER A 550 17.60 -31.69 27.18
C SER A 550 18.78 -30.73 27.36
N VAL A 551 18.75 -29.87 28.38
CA VAL A 551 19.67 -28.74 28.54
C VAL A 551 20.93 -29.10 29.35
N LEU A 552 20.84 -30.04 30.29
CA LEU A 552 21.92 -30.36 31.21
C LEU A 552 22.49 -31.76 31.01
N GLU A 553 21.64 -32.79 30.94
CA GLU A 553 22.12 -34.18 30.86
C GLU A 553 22.58 -34.55 29.45
N TRP A 554 21.88 -34.12 28.39
CA TRP A 554 22.29 -34.40 27.02
C TRP A 554 23.70 -33.89 26.71
N PRO A 555 24.07 -32.61 26.94
CA PRO A 555 25.43 -32.13 26.64
C PRO A 555 26.51 -32.79 27.52
N LYS A 556 26.13 -33.25 28.71
CA LYS A 556 27.04 -33.95 29.64
C LYS A 556 27.37 -35.36 29.16
N VAL A 557 26.37 -36.09 28.65
CA VAL A 557 26.54 -37.47 28.13
C VAL A 557 27.08 -37.45 26.71
N PHE A 558 26.55 -36.57 25.86
CA PHE A 558 26.90 -36.44 24.46
C PHE A 558 27.60 -35.10 24.19
N LYS A 559 28.92 -35.06 24.40
CA LYS A 559 29.72 -33.81 24.28
C LYS A 559 29.75 -33.24 22.86
N ASP A 560 29.86 -34.11 21.85
CA ASP A 560 30.06 -33.70 20.45
C ASP A 560 28.80 -33.91 19.58
N LYS A 561 27.74 -34.53 20.11
CA LYS A 561 26.49 -34.78 19.37
C LYS A 561 25.45 -33.73 19.75
N LYS A 562 25.05 -32.92 18.77
CA LYS A 562 23.94 -31.97 18.95
C LYS A 562 22.62 -32.74 19.09
N LEU A 563 21.78 -32.31 20.03
CA LEU A 563 20.42 -32.80 20.14
C LEU A 563 19.64 -32.41 18.88
N ASP A 564 19.22 -33.42 18.13
CA ASP A 564 18.22 -33.31 17.08
C ASP A 564 16.85 -33.62 17.70
N THR A 565 15.94 -32.64 17.67
CA THR A 565 14.61 -32.76 18.28
C THR A 565 13.63 -33.49 17.37
N ASP A 566 13.96 -33.65 16.09
CA ASP A 566 13.14 -34.38 15.11
C ASP A 566 13.51 -35.88 15.03
N ASP A 567 14.66 -36.27 15.58
CA ASP A 567 15.10 -37.67 15.68
C ASP A 567 14.31 -38.44 16.78
N PRO A 568 13.52 -39.47 16.41
CA PRO A 568 12.78 -40.28 17.38
C PRO A 568 13.66 -40.95 18.43
N GLU A 569 14.90 -41.34 18.10
CA GLU A 569 15.82 -41.98 19.04
C GLU A 569 16.30 -40.99 20.11
N HIS A 570 16.53 -39.73 19.72
CA HIS A 570 16.89 -38.68 20.65
C HIS A 570 15.75 -38.35 21.60
N ILE A 571 14.52 -38.23 21.08
CA ILE A 571 13.33 -38.01 21.90
C ILE A 571 13.09 -39.17 22.85
N GLU A 572 13.26 -40.42 22.40
CA GLU A 572 13.14 -41.60 23.25
C GLU A 572 14.17 -41.57 24.38
N TRP A 573 15.43 -41.20 24.09
CA TRP A 573 16.46 -41.04 25.11
C TRP A 573 16.07 -39.97 26.14
N LEU A 574 15.60 -38.80 25.69
CA LEU A 574 15.15 -37.73 26.58
C LEU A 574 13.98 -38.17 27.45
N TYR A 575 13.02 -38.87 26.88
CA TYR A 575 11.87 -39.42 27.59
C TYR A 575 12.33 -40.36 28.72
N GLN A 576 13.24 -41.30 28.42
CA GLN A 576 13.74 -42.24 29.43
C GLN A 576 14.52 -41.56 30.56
N GLN A 577 15.40 -40.60 30.23
CA GLN A 577 16.14 -39.85 31.24
C GLN A 577 15.21 -38.98 32.10
N ALA A 578 14.26 -38.29 31.47
CA ALA A 578 13.28 -37.47 32.16
C ALA A 578 12.38 -38.31 33.07
N SER A 579 11.92 -39.49 32.62
CA SER A 579 11.11 -40.41 33.44
C SER A 579 11.88 -40.95 34.64
N THR A 580 13.15 -41.32 34.46
CA THR A 580 14.01 -41.78 35.56
C THR A 580 14.15 -40.69 36.61
N ARG A 581 14.43 -39.46 36.16
CA ARG A 581 14.58 -38.33 37.07
C ARG A 581 13.27 -37.91 37.73
N ALA A 582 12.15 -37.99 37.02
CA ALA A 582 10.84 -37.71 37.60
C ALA A 582 10.54 -38.70 38.74
N ALA A 583 10.89 -39.98 38.58
CA ALA A 583 10.75 -40.99 39.64
C ALA A 583 11.60 -40.67 40.89
N GLU A 584 12.84 -40.17 40.72
CA GLU A 584 13.70 -39.76 41.85
C GLU A 584 13.07 -38.66 42.72
N PHE A 585 12.31 -37.76 42.10
CA PHE A 585 11.67 -36.62 42.77
C PHE A 585 10.18 -36.85 43.06
N ASN A 586 9.65 -38.07 42.83
CA ASN A 586 8.23 -38.40 42.95
C ASN A 586 7.31 -37.49 42.11
N ILE A 587 7.71 -37.21 40.88
CA ILE A 587 6.96 -36.41 39.91
C ILE A 587 6.32 -37.36 38.90
N GLU A 588 5.00 -37.24 38.73
CA GLU A 588 4.25 -37.99 37.72
C GLU A 588 4.00 -37.13 36.46
N GLY A 589 3.58 -37.77 35.36
CA GLY A 589 3.12 -37.05 34.15
C GLY A 589 4.15 -36.89 33.04
N VAL A 590 5.38 -37.41 33.17
CA VAL A 590 6.31 -37.50 32.03
C VAL A 590 5.78 -38.51 31.02
N THR A 591 5.44 -38.03 29.83
CA THR A 591 5.00 -38.85 28.69
C THR A 591 5.85 -38.54 27.48
N TRP A 592 5.88 -39.45 26.50
CA TRP A 592 6.59 -39.22 25.25
C TRP A 592 6.07 -37.98 24.51
N SER A 593 4.74 -37.78 24.49
CA SER A 593 4.10 -36.59 23.89
C SER A 593 4.47 -35.29 24.61
N LEU A 594 4.53 -35.30 25.96
CA LEU A 594 4.97 -34.13 26.72
C LEU A 594 6.46 -33.84 26.48
N THR A 595 7.28 -34.89 26.36
CA THR A 595 8.71 -34.78 26.05
C THR A 595 8.92 -34.06 24.72
N GLN A 596 8.20 -34.48 23.67
CA GLN A 596 8.21 -33.78 22.40
C GLN A 596 7.69 -32.33 22.51
N GLY A 597 6.59 -32.14 23.25
CA GLY A 597 5.97 -30.84 23.47
C GLY A 597 6.94 -29.81 24.05
N VAL A 598 7.64 -30.17 25.13
CA VAL A 598 8.61 -29.32 25.82
C VAL A 598 9.83 -29.07 24.94
N VAL A 599 10.44 -30.12 24.40
CA VAL A 599 11.71 -30.02 23.67
C VAL A 599 11.58 -29.27 22.35
N LYS A 600 10.47 -29.45 21.63
CA LYS A 600 10.18 -28.73 20.38
C LYS A 600 9.46 -27.40 20.60
N ASN A 601 9.10 -27.04 21.84
CA ASN A 601 8.21 -25.93 22.15
C ASN A 601 6.94 -25.94 21.27
N ILE A 602 6.28 -27.09 21.18
CA ILE A 602 5.16 -27.30 20.24
C ILE A 602 4.01 -26.35 20.58
N ILE A 603 3.74 -25.41 19.67
CA ILE A 603 2.54 -24.56 19.72
C ILE A 603 1.37 -25.40 19.18
N PRO A 604 0.30 -25.63 19.96
CA PRO A 604 -0.89 -26.32 19.47
C PRO A 604 -1.44 -25.60 18.25
N ALA A 605 -1.74 -26.33 17.18
CA ALA A 605 -2.21 -25.75 15.93
C ALA A 605 -3.44 -26.49 15.42
N ILE A 606 -4.52 -25.75 15.18
CA ILE A 606 -5.84 -26.30 14.86
C ILE A 606 -6.30 -25.71 13.52
N ALA A 607 -6.82 -26.57 12.64
CA ALA A 607 -7.29 -26.17 11.32
C ALA A 607 -8.37 -25.07 11.37
N SER A 608 -9.31 -25.14 12.32
CA SER A 608 -10.38 -24.14 12.46
C SER A 608 -9.83 -22.74 12.77
N THR A 609 -8.87 -22.62 13.68
CA THR A 609 -8.24 -21.34 14.03
C THR A 609 -7.47 -20.78 12.83
N ASN A 610 -6.71 -21.62 12.13
CA ASN A 610 -6.01 -21.24 10.89
C ASN A 610 -7.00 -20.72 9.84
N ALA A 611 -8.12 -21.41 9.63
CA ALA A 611 -9.13 -20.99 8.66
C ALA A 611 -9.75 -19.64 9.02
N ILE A 612 -10.09 -19.39 10.29
CA ILE A 612 -10.64 -18.11 10.75
C ILE A 612 -9.65 -16.98 10.50
N ILE A 613 -8.39 -17.13 10.92
CA ILE A 613 -7.39 -16.08 10.76
C ILE A 613 -7.00 -15.87 9.30
N ALA A 614 -6.84 -16.94 8.51
CA ALA A 614 -6.56 -16.83 7.08
C ALA A 614 -7.69 -16.13 6.33
N ALA A 615 -8.95 -16.41 6.67
CA ALA A 615 -10.10 -15.74 6.09
C ALA A 615 -10.08 -14.24 6.42
N SER A 616 -9.79 -13.86 7.67
CA SER A 616 -9.60 -12.46 8.06
C SER A 616 -8.48 -11.79 7.25
N CYS A 617 -7.30 -12.41 7.16
CA CYS A 617 -6.17 -11.88 6.38
C CYS A 617 -6.51 -11.71 4.89
N CYS A 618 -7.15 -12.70 4.27
CA CYS A 618 -7.49 -12.66 2.84
C CYS A 618 -8.61 -11.65 2.55
N ASN A 619 -9.55 -11.45 3.47
CA ASN A 619 -10.54 -10.38 3.36
C ASN A 619 -9.86 -9.01 3.34
N GLU A 620 -8.85 -8.78 4.17
CA GLU A 620 -8.10 -7.52 4.15
C GLU A 620 -7.27 -7.36 2.87
N ALA A 621 -6.68 -8.43 2.35
CA ALA A 621 -5.99 -8.40 1.06
C ALA A 621 -6.97 -8.03 -0.08
N PHE A 622 -8.15 -8.65 -0.09
CA PHE A 622 -9.19 -8.36 -1.07
C PHE A 622 -9.67 -6.90 -0.98
N LYS A 623 -9.91 -6.38 0.23
CA LYS A 623 -10.29 -4.99 0.46
C LYS A 623 -9.20 -4.01 0.00
N LEU A 624 -7.93 -4.27 0.34
CA LEU A 624 -6.82 -3.40 -0.07
C LEU A 624 -6.62 -3.41 -1.59
N ALA A 625 -6.73 -4.57 -2.24
CA ALA A 625 -6.55 -4.68 -3.69
C ALA A 625 -7.70 -4.06 -4.50
N THR A 626 -8.91 -4.06 -3.94
CA THR A 626 -10.13 -3.71 -4.69
C THR A 626 -10.78 -2.43 -4.21
N THR A 627 -10.49 -1.99 -2.99
CA THR A 627 -11.16 -0.91 -2.25
C THR A 627 -12.66 -1.14 -2.03
N CYS A 628 -13.15 -2.38 -2.17
CA CYS A 628 -14.58 -2.68 -2.05
C CYS A 628 -15.17 -2.41 -0.66
N ALA A 629 -14.33 -2.28 0.37
CA ALA A 629 -14.72 -1.86 1.72
C ALA A 629 -13.48 -1.32 2.45
N PRO A 630 -13.66 -0.50 3.51
CA PRO A 630 -12.58 -0.08 4.37
C PRO A 630 -11.82 -1.28 4.97
N SER A 631 -10.49 -1.18 4.96
CA SER A 631 -9.63 -2.17 5.60
C SER A 631 -9.75 -2.10 7.13
N LEU A 632 -9.41 -3.21 7.78
CA LEU A 632 -9.21 -3.31 9.22
C LEU A 632 -8.27 -2.18 9.69
N ASN A 633 -8.68 -1.48 10.75
CA ASN A 633 -7.82 -0.50 11.41
C ASN A 633 -6.79 -1.21 12.30
N ASN A 634 -5.82 -1.80 11.62
CA ASN A 634 -4.60 -2.47 12.06
C ASN A 634 -4.68 -3.74 12.93
N TYR A 635 -5.67 -3.96 13.81
CA TYR A 635 -5.64 -5.13 14.71
C TYR A 635 -7.00 -5.81 14.93
N MET A 636 -7.03 -7.12 14.73
CA MET A 636 -8.11 -8.03 15.13
C MET A 636 -7.55 -9.17 15.96
N MET A 637 -8.18 -9.48 17.10
CA MET A 637 -7.92 -10.69 17.87
C MET A 637 -9.12 -11.64 17.85
N TYR A 638 -8.84 -12.93 17.99
CA TYR A 638 -9.79 -14.02 18.09
C TYR A 638 -9.47 -14.91 19.30
N THR A 639 -10.51 -15.35 20.00
CA THR A 639 -10.40 -16.37 21.05
C THR A 639 -11.59 -17.33 20.95
N GLY A 640 -11.29 -18.62 20.99
CA GLY A 640 -12.20 -19.74 20.81
C GLY A 640 -12.32 -20.68 22.01
N ASN A 641 -11.73 -20.34 23.17
CA ASN A 641 -11.68 -21.24 24.33
C ASN A 641 -13.07 -21.58 24.90
N ASP A 642 -13.93 -20.57 25.11
CA ASP A 642 -15.25 -20.73 25.71
C ASP A 642 -16.40 -20.48 24.72
N SER A 643 -16.17 -19.65 23.70
CA SER A 643 -17.11 -19.27 22.65
C SER A 643 -16.34 -18.62 21.49
N VAL A 644 -17.04 -18.18 20.43
CA VAL A 644 -16.46 -17.41 19.33
C VAL A 644 -16.43 -15.93 19.72
N TYR A 645 -15.25 -15.42 20.10
CA TYR A 645 -15.06 -14.00 20.43
C TYR A 645 -14.03 -13.35 19.51
N THR A 646 -14.35 -12.16 19.03
CA THR A 646 -13.43 -11.31 18.26
C THR A 646 -13.45 -9.88 18.81
N PHE A 647 -12.28 -9.26 18.89
CA PHE A 647 -12.15 -7.85 19.26
C PHE A 647 -11.25 -7.14 18.25
N THR A 648 -11.65 -5.94 17.85
CA THR A 648 -10.95 -5.11 16.87
C THR A 648 -10.67 -3.76 17.49
N PHE A 649 -9.43 -3.31 17.38
CA PHE A 649 -8.99 -2.02 17.92
C PHE A 649 -7.83 -1.48 17.08
N GLU A 650 -7.66 -0.17 17.12
CA GLU A 650 -6.50 0.49 16.53
C GLU A 650 -5.35 0.45 17.54
N HIS A 651 -4.32 -0.33 17.24
CA HIS A 651 -3.05 -0.26 17.95
C HIS A 651 -2.28 0.98 17.50
N GLU A 652 -1.85 1.83 18.44
CA GLU A 652 -1.17 3.07 18.10
C GLU A 652 0.28 2.83 17.63
N ARG A 653 0.78 3.68 16.74
CA ARG A 653 2.18 3.70 16.33
C ARG A 653 3.00 4.43 17.39
N ARG A 654 4.07 3.81 17.88
CA ARG A 654 4.99 4.43 18.85
C ARG A 654 5.95 5.40 18.15
N PRO A 655 6.03 6.69 18.53
CA PRO A 655 6.98 7.65 17.96
C PRO A 655 8.44 7.20 18.07
N GLU A 656 8.79 6.57 19.17
CA GLU A 656 10.10 6.04 19.55
C GLU A 656 10.35 4.59 19.06
N CYS A 657 9.47 4.05 18.22
CA CYS A 657 9.66 2.71 17.65
C CYS A 657 10.97 2.65 16.87
N PRO A 658 11.86 1.68 17.12
CA PRO A 658 13.17 1.65 16.48
C PRO A 658 13.14 1.24 15.00
N VAL A 659 11.97 0.86 14.47
CA VAL A 659 11.78 0.43 13.08
C VAL A 659 11.02 1.48 12.29
N CYS A 660 9.79 1.80 12.70
CA CYS A 660 8.94 2.73 11.98
C CYS A 660 8.80 4.08 12.69
N GLY A 661 9.42 4.28 13.84
CA GLY A 661 9.44 5.56 14.55
C GLY A 661 10.46 6.50 13.93
N GLY A 662 10.21 7.81 14.08
CA GLY A 662 11.15 8.84 13.66
C GLY A 662 11.95 9.43 14.82
N GLU A 663 11.58 9.09 16.06
CA GLU A 663 12.24 9.60 17.26
C GLU A 663 13.30 8.61 17.77
N ASN A 664 14.42 9.16 18.26
CA ASN A 664 15.49 8.34 18.81
C ASN A 664 15.11 7.82 20.20
N ILE A 665 15.45 6.55 20.47
CA ILE A 665 15.37 6.01 21.82
C ILE A 665 16.41 6.74 22.68
N THR A 666 15.96 7.37 23.77
CA THR A 666 16.83 8.02 24.74
C THR A 666 17.00 7.13 25.97
N ALA A 667 18.24 6.83 26.35
CA ALA A 667 18.57 6.24 27.65
C ALA A 667 18.90 7.36 28.63
N GLN A 668 18.08 7.47 29.69
CA GLN A 668 18.40 8.31 30.85
C GLN A 668 19.32 7.52 31.77
N VAL A 669 20.55 8.01 31.96
CA VAL A 669 21.65 7.29 32.59
C VAL A 669 22.22 8.11 33.74
N GLU A 670 22.28 7.55 34.94
CA GLU A 670 22.98 8.22 36.05
C GLU A 670 24.49 8.22 35.79
N LYS A 671 25.23 9.22 36.29
CA LYS A 671 26.67 9.36 35.98
C LYS A 671 27.52 8.19 36.49
N GLU A 672 26.99 7.48 37.48
CA GLU A 672 27.57 6.32 38.15
C GLU A 672 27.27 5.00 37.45
N TRP A 673 26.42 4.97 36.42
CA TRP A 673 26.15 3.74 35.66
C TRP A 673 27.42 3.24 34.98
N THR A 674 27.69 1.95 35.15
CA THR A 674 28.69 1.23 34.37
C THR A 674 28.14 0.84 33.00
N LEU A 675 29.03 0.54 32.06
CA LEU A 675 28.60 0.01 30.76
C LEU A 675 27.85 -1.33 30.91
N GLU A 676 28.21 -2.15 31.90
CA GLU A 676 27.44 -3.34 32.28
C GLU A 676 26.00 -3.00 32.66
N ARG A 677 25.80 -1.97 33.48
CA ARG A 677 24.45 -1.54 33.88
C ARG A 677 23.62 -1.07 32.69
N LEU A 678 24.23 -0.39 31.72
CA LEU A 678 23.56 -0.01 30.47
C LEU A 678 23.16 -1.24 29.64
N VAL A 679 24.03 -2.25 29.55
CA VAL A 679 23.74 -3.53 28.88
C VAL A 679 22.57 -4.25 29.56
N GLU A 680 22.55 -4.31 30.89
CA GLU A 680 21.44 -4.87 31.66
C GLU A 680 20.15 -4.11 31.40
N TRP A 681 20.18 -2.78 31.39
CA TRP A 681 19.02 -1.95 31.11
C TRP A 681 18.44 -2.22 29.71
N LEU A 682 19.30 -2.29 28.68
CA LEU A 682 18.88 -2.64 27.33
C LEU A 682 18.27 -4.05 27.24
N SER A 683 18.84 -5.00 27.98
CA SER A 683 18.39 -6.40 27.99
C SER A 683 17.09 -6.59 28.79
N ALA A 684 16.83 -5.71 29.78
CA ALA A 684 15.61 -5.72 30.58
C ALA A 684 14.39 -5.12 29.84
N ARG A 685 14.62 -4.39 28.74
CA ARG A 685 13.56 -3.76 27.95
C ARG A 685 12.79 -4.78 27.12
N GLN A 686 11.62 -5.16 27.63
CA GLN A 686 10.69 -6.07 26.95
C GLN A 686 10.25 -5.53 25.58
N ASP A 687 10.19 -4.22 25.42
CA ASP A 687 9.80 -3.56 24.17
C ASP A 687 10.87 -3.60 23.07
N LEU A 688 12.08 -4.10 23.37
CA LEU A 688 13.17 -4.32 22.41
C LEU A 688 13.51 -5.81 22.24
N GLN A 689 13.20 -6.65 23.24
CA GLN A 689 13.49 -8.09 23.26
C GLN A 689 14.95 -8.42 22.87
N ILE A 690 15.89 -7.67 23.44
CA ILE A 690 17.33 -7.84 23.22
C ILE A 690 17.86 -8.94 24.16
N SER A 691 18.72 -9.82 23.66
CA SER A 691 19.20 -10.98 24.43
C SER A 691 20.71 -10.97 24.67
N ARG A 692 21.50 -10.55 23.68
CA ARG A 692 22.96 -10.55 23.64
C ARG A 692 23.46 -9.32 22.86
N PRO A 693 23.29 -8.10 23.41
CA PRO A 693 23.62 -6.89 22.67
C PRO A 693 25.13 -6.70 22.53
N SER A 694 25.53 -6.19 21.37
CA SER A 694 26.85 -5.59 21.13
C SER A 694 26.66 -4.09 20.88
N LEU A 695 27.51 -3.28 21.49
CA LEU A 695 27.46 -1.82 21.52
C LEU A 695 28.69 -1.22 20.84
N ALA A 696 28.46 -0.25 19.97
CA ALA A 696 29.47 0.60 19.38
C ALA A 696 29.05 2.08 19.47
N HIS A 697 30.00 3.00 19.41
CA HIS A 697 29.70 4.40 19.14
C HIS A 697 29.11 4.53 17.73
N ALA A 698 28.28 5.55 17.48
CA ALA A 698 27.78 5.87 16.14
C ALA A 698 28.89 6.16 15.09
N THR A 699 30.13 6.36 15.52
CA THR A 699 31.31 6.55 14.66
C THR A 699 32.01 5.22 14.32
N GLY A 700 31.49 4.10 14.81
CA GLY A 700 32.00 2.74 14.59
C GLY A 700 33.01 2.26 15.64
N LEU A 701 33.35 3.06 16.66
CA LEU A 701 34.27 2.65 17.71
C LEU A 701 33.63 1.60 18.64
N PRO A 702 34.28 0.45 18.89
CA PRO A 702 33.68 -0.62 19.68
C PRO A 702 33.65 -0.29 21.18
N LEU A 703 32.48 -0.42 21.81
CA LEU A 703 32.31 -0.27 23.26
C LEU A 703 32.32 -1.64 23.95
N PHE A 704 31.45 -2.53 23.50
CA PHE A 704 31.32 -3.90 24.01
C PHE A 704 30.80 -4.84 22.92
N PHE A 705 31.48 -5.95 22.65
CA PHE A 705 31.08 -6.91 21.61
C PHE A 705 30.96 -8.32 22.17
N GLN A 706 29.86 -8.99 21.85
CA GLN A 706 29.63 -10.39 22.25
C GLN A 706 30.39 -11.40 21.37
N ALA A 707 30.70 -11.01 20.13
CA ALA A 707 31.41 -11.83 19.15
C ALA A 707 32.16 -10.93 18.15
N PRO A 708 33.20 -11.44 17.45
CA PRO A 708 33.91 -12.71 17.70
C PRO A 708 34.70 -12.68 19.04
N PRO A 709 35.17 -13.84 19.55
CA PRO A 709 35.82 -13.95 20.87
C PRO A 709 36.96 -12.96 21.11
N GLN A 710 37.71 -12.64 20.05
CA GLN A 710 38.83 -11.69 20.09
C GLN A 710 38.38 -10.26 20.43
N LEU A 711 37.22 -9.83 19.91
CA LEU A 711 36.63 -8.52 20.26
C LEU A 711 35.98 -8.56 21.63
N TYR A 712 35.38 -9.69 22.01
CA TYR A 712 34.85 -9.88 23.36
C TYR A 712 35.95 -9.70 24.41
N GLU A 713 37.06 -10.41 24.30
CA GLU A 713 38.18 -10.28 25.26
C GLU A 713 38.75 -8.85 25.32
N LYS A 714 38.84 -8.15 24.18
CA LYS A 714 39.33 -6.77 24.12
C LYS A 714 38.38 -5.74 24.71
N THR A 715 37.07 -5.93 24.56
CA THR A 715 36.05 -4.95 24.95
C THR A 715 35.40 -5.25 26.30
N ARG A 716 35.48 -6.50 26.79
CA ARG A 716 34.98 -6.91 28.10
C ARG A 716 35.45 -6.00 29.26
N PRO A 717 36.72 -5.54 29.33
CA PRO A 717 37.14 -4.63 30.39
C PRO A 717 36.44 -3.26 30.40
N ASN A 718 35.72 -2.90 29.34
CA ASN A 718 34.91 -1.68 29.32
C ASN A 718 33.62 -1.81 30.11
N LEU A 719 33.15 -3.03 30.42
CA LEU A 719 31.92 -3.27 31.18
C LEU A 719 31.99 -2.65 32.59
N ASP A 720 33.17 -2.69 33.21
CA ASP A 720 33.41 -2.15 34.56
C ASP A 720 33.58 -0.61 34.58
N LYS A 721 33.74 0.03 33.41
CA LYS A 721 33.96 1.48 33.32
C LYS A 721 32.64 2.24 33.36
N LEU A 722 32.69 3.48 33.85
CA LEU A 722 31.53 4.35 33.88
C LEU A 722 31.13 4.76 32.45
N VAL A 723 29.83 4.80 32.18
CA VAL A 723 29.29 5.27 30.90
C VAL A 723 29.74 6.71 30.66
N SER A 724 29.78 7.55 31.70
CA SER A 724 30.22 8.95 31.66
C SER A 724 31.71 9.14 31.28
N GLU A 725 32.55 8.13 31.49
CA GLU A 725 33.96 8.14 31.07
C GLU A 725 34.13 7.72 29.60
N LEU A 726 33.20 6.91 29.09
CA LEU A 726 33.25 6.36 27.74
C LEU A 726 32.49 7.20 26.72
N LEU A 727 31.41 7.87 27.14
CA LEU A 727 30.46 8.55 26.29
C LEU A 727 30.15 9.95 26.83
N PRO A 728 30.39 11.02 26.07
CA PRO A 728 29.88 12.36 26.40
C PRO A 728 28.34 12.41 26.44
N ASN A 729 27.77 13.41 27.12
CA ASN A 729 26.32 13.64 27.12
C ASN A 729 25.79 13.91 25.70
N GLY A 730 24.68 13.29 25.32
CA GLY A 730 24.10 13.37 23.97
C GLY A 730 24.78 12.47 22.95
N SER A 731 25.70 11.59 23.37
CA SER A 731 26.32 10.62 22.46
C SER A 731 25.31 9.60 21.97
N GLN A 732 25.46 9.15 20.73
CA GLN A 732 24.68 8.06 20.17
C GLN A 732 25.49 6.77 20.12
N ILE A 733 24.87 5.69 20.56
CA ILE A 733 25.39 4.34 20.45
C ILE A 733 24.56 3.54 19.45
N VAL A 734 25.22 2.61 18.76
CA VAL A 734 24.60 1.61 17.90
C VAL A 734 24.62 0.28 18.64
N VAL A 735 23.43 -0.31 18.77
CA VAL A 735 23.19 -1.59 19.41
C VAL A 735 22.82 -2.60 18.32
N THR A 736 23.52 -3.72 18.32
CA THR A 736 23.26 -4.87 17.44
C THR A 736 23.01 -6.11 18.28
N ASP A 737 22.06 -6.94 17.88
CA ASP A 737 21.67 -8.15 18.61
C ASP A 737 21.22 -9.23 17.60
N PRO A 738 21.49 -10.52 17.84
CA PRO A 738 20.97 -11.58 16.98
C PRO A 738 19.45 -11.61 16.85
N GLY A 739 18.72 -11.12 17.86
CA GLY A 739 17.27 -10.97 17.86
C GLY A 739 16.77 -9.71 17.16
N LEU A 740 17.63 -8.73 16.88
CA LEU A 740 17.29 -7.50 16.17
C LEU A 740 17.62 -7.64 14.67
N PRO A 741 16.63 -7.55 13.76
CA PRO A 741 16.90 -7.59 12.33
C PRO A 741 17.44 -6.26 11.76
N PHE A 742 17.66 -5.26 12.62
CA PHE A 742 18.14 -3.93 12.29
C PHE A 742 19.16 -3.46 13.33
N SER A 743 19.91 -2.40 13.02
CA SER A 743 20.79 -1.74 14.00
C SER A 743 19.99 -0.70 14.77
N LEU A 744 19.96 -0.81 16.10
CA LEU A 744 19.24 0.11 16.96
C LEU A 744 20.16 1.27 17.36
N THR A 745 19.70 2.51 17.20
CA THR A 745 20.41 3.69 17.69
C THR A 745 19.80 4.18 19.01
N VAL A 746 20.63 4.42 20.01
CA VAL A 746 20.21 4.93 21.33
C VAL A 746 21.03 6.18 21.68
N GLU A 747 20.35 7.26 22.05
CA GLU A 747 20.95 8.49 22.55
C GLU A 747 21.14 8.41 24.07
N ILE A 748 22.33 8.71 24.56
CA ILE A 748 22.65 8.72 25.99
C ILE A 748 22.47 10.12 26.56
N LYS A 749 21.61 10.26 27.57
CA LYS A 749 21.46 11.49 28.35
C LYS A 749 21.74 11.22 29.81
N TYR A 750 22.59 12.06 30.39
CA TYR A 750 22.87 12.01 31.82
C TYR A 750 21.86 12.85 32.59
N GLU A 751 21.36 12.29 33.69
CA GLU A 751 20.55 13.03 34.69
C GLU A 751 21.38 14.05 35.50
#